data_AF-A0AA36I743-F1
#
_entry.id   AF-A0AA36I743-F1
#
_cell.length_a   1.000
_cell.length_b   1.000
_cell.length_c   1.000
_cell.angle_alpha   90.00
_cell.angle_beta   90.00
_cell.angle_gamma   90.00
#
_symmetry.space_group_name_H-M   'P 1'
#
loop_
_entity.id
_entity.type
_entity.pdbx_description
1 polymer ?
#
loop_
_entity_poly.entity_id
_entity_poly.type
_entity_poly.pdbx_seq_one_letter_code
_entity_poly.pdbx_strand_id
1 'polypeptide(L)'
;MAMPPSVLSRVDVLEWQLRELRAEAQAAQGAHLPALVTPCSSPPRGANSASQVEESHKELLTAHRELLQMLSSQTQGQSTLAKQHHELLTAHNELLQKLSRPEAEKCPEKPSEAKGGSRPTARLQKAKTRYLISNDQGMVPPSEPTLLDNTLLFLPQRAVQDLNLEANMDDKGDTQKSLWFGRVWELRALLECLTQDKITRSKEEQESLSEFRKREIKIKLKDPSVRLKLKKIAAHWRGAAFRSRCSFSVLERLKYSYLRGTLIYAHGSGGCSWDNFRICRMIAAMGILVIAPDGFAYPKSTAMGEMRHKSLAPLHKASDDVDYWANDLLYTSSACGTFNYSTSADSVLKEPQDYKELYEKCYQLRRSELHFTIARLPRWVLSQGFFLGGTSEGAMTVARFDDQRYGEMVIGRFINSFSIEYCYFTPEREAGLIGGQLDVPTLNIIGTKDQYFGPVESVAKVVAVNGVTGYGDKNLTGNGYKTMVRQGLDIGLVCVLEDGVHSPCETHDNFLRQLFNTFFSRTGSIWELHMIWQADPTMAALVELVATTASGDGTEGKNVTQLFVPKMKFPNHMTLREVELLRALHHTDEIAAAMEVEKTLMDTKMKEIKEQLDRARQEAATQRNRHIKLKSTKYYYARDKLAIKCKWIQWVQRHT
;
A
#
# COMPACT_ATOMS: atom_id res chain seq x y z
N MET A 1 -15.37 13.27 35.21
CA MET A 1 -14.70 13.27 33.90
C MET A 1 -15.24 12.09 33.12
N ALA A 2 -15.99 12.35 32.05
CA ALA A 2 -16.65 11.33 31.25
C ALA A 2 -15.66 10.69 30.27
N MET A 3 -15.66 9.35 30.19
CA MET A 3 -14.88 8.59 29.21
C MET A 3 -15.45 8.76 27.79
N PRO A 4 -14.63 8.63 26.73
CA PRO A 4 -15.11 8.71 25.35
C PRO A 4 -15.84 7.40 24.95
N PRO A 5 -16.92 7.47 24.15
CA PRO A 5 -17.64 6.28 23.72
C PRO A 5 -16.92 5.59 22.56
N SER A 6 -16.22 4.50 22.85
CA SER A 6 -15.86 3.50 21.84
C SER A 6 -17.09 2.65 21.50
N VAL A 7 -17.31 2.42 20.20
CA VAL A 7 -18.40 1.66 19.55
C VAL A 7 -19.63 2.51 19.24
N LEU A 8 -19.55 3.30 18.17
CA LEU A 8 -20.75 3.69 17.42
C LEU A 8 -21.34 2.44 16.76
N SER A 9 -22.61 2.18 17.02
CA SER A 9 -23.35 1.12 16.35
C SER A 9 -23.47 1.44 14.85
N ARG A 10 -23.71 0.43 14.00
CA ARG A 10 -24.00 0.65 12.57
C ARG A 10 -25.17 1.61 12.33
N VAL A 11 -26.05 1.78 13.31
CA VAL A 11 -27.17 2.73 13.28
C VAL A 11 -26.65 4.16 13.39
N ASP A 12 -25.66 4.42 14.24
CA ASP A 12 -25.12 5.77 14.46
C ASP A 12 -24.33 6.27 13.24
N VAL A 13 -23.64 5.38 12.53
CA VAL A 13 -22.95 5.71 11.27
C VAL A 13 -23.95 6.06 10.16
N LEU A 14 -25.08 5.34 10.09
CA LEU A 14 -26.15 5.61 9.12
C LEU A 14 -26.89 6.92 9.45
N GLU A 15 -27.15 7.20 10.73
CA GLU A 15 -27.73 8.47 11.16
C GLU A 15 -26.81 9.66 10.85
N TRP A 16 -25.51 9.51 11.06
CA TRP A 16 -24.53 10.54 10.72
C TRP A 16 -24.50 10.81 9.21
N GLN A 17 -24.47 9.77 8.36
CA GLN A 17 -24.52 9.92 6.90
C GLN A 17 -25.84 10.57 6.42
N LEU A 18 -26.97 10.27 7.06
CA LEU A 18 -28.26 10.91 6.77
C LEU A 18 -28.30 12.39 7.19
N ARG A 19 -27.57 12.78 8.25
CA ARG A 19 -27.45 14.18 8.65
C ARG A 19 -26.62 14.98 7.65
N GLU A 20 -25.49 14.44 7.18
CA GLU A 20 -24.65 15.08 6.16
C GLU A 20 -25.40 15.29 4.83
N LEU A 21 -26.10 14.26 4.32
CA LEU A 21 -26.89 14.39 3.09
C LEU A 21 -28.02 15.42 3.22
N ARG A 22 -28.61 15.59 4.41
CA ARG A 22 -29.62 16.64 4.66
C ARG A 22 -29.00 18.03 4.70
N ALA A 23 -27.81 18.16 5.27
CA ALA A 23 -27.07 19.42 5.33
C ALA A 23 -26.65 19.88 3.91
N GLU A 24 -26.16 18.97 3.06
CA GLU A 24 -25.83 19.26 1.66
C GLU A 24 -27.07 19.68 0.85
N ALA A 25 -28.21 18.99 1.05
CA ALA A 25 -29.46 19.34 0.39
C ALA A 25 -30.01 20.71 0.83
N GLN A 26 -29.88 21.07 2.11
CA GLN A 26 -30.25 22.39 2.61
C GLN A 26 -29.30 23.50 2.11
N ALA A 27 -28.00 23.23 2.03
CA ALA A 27 -27.03 24.16 1.46
C ALA A 27 -27.30 24.45 -0.03
N ALA A 28 -27.71 23.42 -0.79
CA ALA A 28 -28.09 23.57 -2.20
C ALA A 28 -29.38 24.39 -2.39
N GLN A 29 -30.29 24.40 -1.41
CA GLN A 29 -31.53 25.19 -1.45
C GLN A 29 -31.33 26.66 -1.01
N GLY A 30 -30.26 26.97 -0.28
CA GLY A 30 -29.98 28.31 0.26
C GLY A 30 -29.11 29.23 -0.62
N ALA A 31 -28.54 28.73 -1.72
CA ALA A 31 -27.62 29.50 -2.55
C ALA A 31 -28.34 30.47 -3.52
N HIS A 32 -28.77 31.63 -3.03
CA HIS A 32 -29.08 32.78 -3.87
C HIS A 32 -27.79 33.47 -4.34
N LEU A 33 -27.53 33.44 -5.66
CA LEU A 33 -26.44 34.18 -6.31
C LEU A 33 -26.73 35.71 -6.29
N PRO A 34 -25.75 36.57 -5.93
CA PRO A 34 -25.89 38.01 -6.09
C PRO A 34 -25.64 38.40 -7.56
N ALA A 35 -26.56 39.21 -8.10
CA ALA A 35 -26.50 39.73 -9.45
C ALA A 35 -25.36 40.76 -9.61
N LEU A 36 -24.41 40.45 -10.49
CA LEU A 36 -23.44 41.40 -11.04
C LEU A 36 -23.99 41.93 -12.37
N VAL A 37 -24.35 43.21 -12.38
CA VAL A 37 -24.85 43.96 -13.54
C VAL A 37 -23.66 44.60 -14.26
N THR A 38 -23.50 44.30 -15.56
CA THR A 38 -22.82 45.18 -16.52
C THR A 38 -23.65 45.24 -17.82
N PRO A 39 -23.75 46.41 -18.48
CA PRO A 39 -24.60 46.56 -19.66
C PRO A 39 -23.79 46.45 -20.96
N CYS A 40 -24.25 45.65 -21.91
CA CYS A 40 -24.01 45.92 -23.34
C CYS A 40 -24.98 45.19 -24.27
N SER A 41 -25.64 46.00 -25.12
CA SER A 41 -26.10 45.79 -26.50
C SER A 41 -27.01 44.59 -26.88
N SER A 42 -28.29 44.95 -27.09
CA SER A 42 -29.27 44.51 -28.13
C SER A 42 -29.64 43.01 -28.32
N PRO A 43 -30.95 42.66 -28.30
CA PRO A 43 -31.40 41.27 -28.44
C PRO A 43 -31.74 40.88 -29.89
N PRO A 44 -31.53 39.62 -30.31
CA PRO A 44 -32.20 39.07 -31.47
C PRO A 44 -33.59 38.55 -31.09
N ARG A 45 -34.56 38.82 -31.97
CA ARG A 45 -35.94 38.31 -31.88
C ARG A 45 -35.96 36.81 -32.17
N GLY A 46 -36.56 36.05 -31.26
CA GLY A 46 -36.84 34.62 -31.43
C GLY A 46 -37.64 34.10 -30.24
N ALA A 47 -38.91 34.45 -30.18
CA ALA A 47 -39.85 33.92 -29.18
C ALA A 47 -40.17 32.46 -29.52
N ASN A 48 -39.71 31.52 -28.68
CA ASN A 48 -40.30 30.19 -28.40
C ASN A 48 -39.38 29.37 -27.46
N SER A 49 -39.04 29.87 -26.27
CA SER A 49 -38.17 29.11 -25.33
C SER A 49 -38.67 29.01 -23.89
N ALA A 50 -39.69 29.77 -23.48
CA ALA A 50 -40.19 29.71 -22.11
C ALA A 50 -40.92 28.38 -21.80
N SER A 51 -41.73 27.87 -22.73
CA SER A 51 -42.47 26.61 -22.51
C SER A 51 -41.56 25.38 -22.50
N GLN A 52 -40.52 25.35 -23.34
CA GLN A 52 -39.58 24.23 -23.39
C GLN A 52 -38.68 24.15 -22.14
N VAL A 53 -38.32 25.30 -21.57
CA VAL A 53 -37.55 25.36 -20.31
C VAL A 53 -38.43 24.92 -19.14
N GLU A 54 -39.71 25.31 -19.12
CA GLU A 54 -40.64 24.91 -18.08
C GLU A 54 -40.97 23.39 -18.14
N GLU A 55 -41.09 22.84 -19.35
CA GLU A 55 -41.32 21.41 -19.56
C GLU A 55 -40.10 20.57 -19.20
N SER A 56 -38.90 21.01 -19.58
CA SER A 56 -37.63 20.37 -19.17
C SER A 56 -37.44 20.41 -17.64
N HIS A 57 -37.87 21.49 -16.98
CA HIS A 57 -37.79 21.62 -15.53
C HIS A 57 -38.80 20.69 -14.81
N LYS A 58 -40.01 20.52 -15.37
CA LYS A 58 -41.00 19.55 -14.86
C LYS A 58 -40.54 18.10 -15.01
N GLU A 59 -39.90 17.76 -16.13
CA GLU A 59 -39.30 16.43 -16.34
C GLU A 59 -38.18 16.16 -15.32
N LEU A 60 -37.31 17.13 -15.06
CA LEU A 60 -36.21 17.00 -14.10
C LEU A 60 -36.73 16.80 -12.66
N LEU A 61 -37.75 17.55 -12.25
CA LEU A 61 -38.39 17.42 -10.93
C LEU A 61 -39.11 16.09 -10.76
N THR A 62 -39.69 15.55 -11.84
CA THR A 62 -40.34 14.23 -11.84
C THR A 62 -39.31 13.12 -11.68
N ALA A 63 -38.22 13.16 -12.45
CA ALA A 63 -37.11 12.20 -12.32
C ALA A 63 -36.45 12.25 -10.93
N HIS A 64 -36.34 13.44 -10.33
CA HIS A 64 -35.81 13.58 -8.98
C HIS A 64 -36.74 12.96 -7.92
N ARG A 65 -38.06 13.12 -8.03
CA ARG A 65 -39.02 12.44 -7.13
C ARG A 65 -38.97 10.93 -7.25
N GLU A 66 -38.89 10.39 -8.46
CA GLU A 66 -38.80 8.95 -8.69
C GLU A 66 -37.51 8.37 -8.09
N LEU A 67 -36.38 9.10 -8.21
CA LEU A 67 -35.11 8.72 -7.58
C LEU A 67 -35.22 8.68 -6.05
N LEU A 68 -35.84 9.69 -5.43
CA LEU A 68 -36.05 9.74 -3.97
C LEU A 68 -36.96 8.62 -3.48
N GLN A 69 -38.00 8.27 -4.24
CA GLN A 69 -38.92 7.17 -3.90
C GLN A 69 -38.22 5.80 -4.03
N MET A 70 -37.35 5.64 -5.03
CA MET A 70 -36.51 4.45 -5.18
C MET A 70 -35.47 4.32 -4.04
N LEU A 71 -34.85 5.43 -3.61
CA LEU A 71 -33.92 5.43 -2.47
C LEU A 71 -34.63 5.16 -1.13
N SER A 72 -35.86 5.67 -0.97
CA SER A 72 -36.70 5.39 0.21
C SER A 72 -37.11 3.92 0.32
N SER A 73 -37.46 3.28 -0.80
CA SER A 73 -37.78 1.85 -0.82
C SER A 73 -36.54 0.97 -0.59
N GLN A 74 -35.36 1.37 -1.09
CA GLN A 74 -34.11 0.68 -0.78
C GLN A 74 -33.71 0.77 0.70
N THR A 75 -33.90 1.92 1.35
CA THR A 75 -33.60 2.10 2.78
C THR A 75 -34.54 1.29 3.68
N GLN A 76 -35.83 1.19 3.33
CA GLN A 76 -36.76 0.27 4.01
C GLN A 76 -36.35 -1.21 3.84
N GLY A 77 -35.90 -1.60 2.64
CA GLY A 77 -35.36 -2.94 2.39
C GLY A 77 -34.12 -3.26 3.24
N GLN A 78 -33.19 -2.29 3.38
CA GLN A 78 -31.99 -2.45 4.20
C GLN A 78 -32.27 -2.50 5.70
N SER A 79 -33.26 -1.74 6.20
CA SER A 79 -33.72 -1.82 7.59
C SER A 79 -34.31 -3.20 7.93
N THR A 80 -35.07 -3.78 7.00
CA THR A 80 -35.64 -5.13 7.15
C THR A 80 -34.55 -6.20 7.18
N LEU A 81 -33.54 -6.07 6.31
CA LEU A 81 -32.40 -6.98 6.27
C LEU A 81 -31.52 -6.89 7.54
N ALA A 82 -31.36 -5.69 8.09
CA ALA A 82 -30.64 -5.47 9.35
C ALA A 82 -31.34 -6.12 10.55
N LYS A 83 -32.68 -6.06 10.61
CA LYS A 83 -33.48 -6.78 11.62
C LYS A 83 -33.31 -8.30 11.51
N GLN A 84 -33.45 -8.85 10.31
CA GLN A 84 -33.25 -10.29 10.07
C GLN A 84 -31.83 -10.76 10.45
N HIS A 85 -30.81 -9.94 10.17
CA HIS A 85 -29.44 -10.25 10.55
C HIS A 85 -29.22 -10.19 12.08
N HIS A 86 -29.87 -9.26 12.78
CA HIS A 86 -29.83 -9.19 14.24
C HIS A 86 -30.53 -10.39 14.89
N GLU A 87 -31.67 -10.82 14.36
CA GLU A 87 -32.39 -12.03 14.80
C GLU A 87 -31.53 -13.28 14.61
N LEU A 88 -30.85 -13.41 13.47
CA LEU A 88 -29.93 -14.53 13.20
C LEU A 88 -28.73 -14.56 14.15
N LEU A 89 -28.12 -13.40 14.44
CA LEU A 89 -27.02 -13.30 15.41
C LEU A 89 -27.47 -13.66 16.83
N THR A 90 -28.69 -13.24 17.22
CA THR A 90 -29.27 -13.56 18.53
C THR A 90 -29.49 -15.06 18.67
N ALA A 91 -30.11 -15.70 17.66
CA ALA A 91 -30.33 -17.15 17.64
C ALA A 91 -29.01 -17.94 17.65
N HIS A 92 -27.97 -17.45 16.97
CA HIS A 92 -26.65 -18.07 16.98
C HIS A 92 -26.00 -18.01 18.36
N ASN A 93 -26.08 -16.88 19.05
CA ASN A 93 -25.52 -16.71 20.40
C ASN A 93 -26.27 -17.55 21.45
N GLU A 94 -27.60 -17.69 21.33
CA GLU A 94 -28.38 -18.59 22.18
C GLU A 94 -27.97 -20.06 21.98
N LEU A 95 -27.66 -20.46 20.74
CA LEU A 95 -27.16 -21.81 20.45
C LEU A 95 -25.80 -22.05 21.09
N LEU A 96 -24.88 -21.09 20.98
CA LEU A 96 -23.56 -21.17 21.62
C LEU A 96 -23.66 -21.22 23.14
N GLN A 97 -24.59 -20.49 23.76
CA GLN A 97 -24.87 -20.57 25.21
C GLN A 97 -25.43 -21.93 25.64
N LYS A 98 -26.27 -22.57 24.81
CA LYS A 98 -26.77 -23.92 25.06
C LYS A 98 -25.66 -24.97 24.99
N LEU A 99 -24.72 -24.79 24.06
CA LEU A 99 -23.58 -25.70 23.87
C LEU A 99 -22.45 -25.52 24.90
N SER A 100 -22.42 -24.40 25.62
CA SER A 100 -21.38 -24.10 26.62
C SER A 100 -21.79 -24.40 28.07
N ARG A 101 -22.97 -25.03 28.28
CA ARG A 101 -23.32 -25.58 29.60
C ARG A 101 -22.65 -26.95 29.76
N PRO A 102 -21.75 -27.13 30.76
CA PRO A 102 -21.20 -28.43 31.06
C PRO A 102 -22.29 -29.27 31.73
N GLU A 103 -22.84 -30.25 31.01
CA GLU A 103 -23.61 -31.31 31.66
C GLU A 103 -22.64 -32.16 32.48
N ALA A 104 -22.80 -32.12 33.80
CA ALA A 104 -22.09 -32.99 34.72
C ALA A 104 -22.54 -34.43 34.48
N GLU A 105 -21.63 -35.26 33.95
CA GLU A 105 -21.83 -36.68 33.74
C GLU A 105 -22.06 -37.40 35.08
N LYS A 106 -23.29 -37.89 35.29
CA LYS A 106 -23.54 -39.10 36.06
C LYS A 106 -23.60 -40.25 35.07
N CYS A 107 -22.66 -41.19 35.18
CA CYS A 107 -22.74 -42.51 34.54
C CYS A 107 -24.02 -43.24 35.00
N PRO A 108 -24.78 -43.84 34.06
CA PRO A 108 -25.56 -45.02 34.36
C PRO A 108 -25.12 -46.22 33.53
N GLU A 109 -25.30 -47.36 34.15
CA GLU A 109 -25.03 -48.70 33.67
C GLU A 109 -25.76 -49.05 32.35
N LYS A 110 -25.18 -50.03 31.66
CA LYS A 110 -25.68 -50.67 30.44
C LYS A 110 -27.17 -51.03 30.55
N PRO A 111 -27.94 -50.79 29.47
CA PRO A 111 -29.05 -51.66 29.13
C PRO A 111 -28.91 -52.29 27.74
N SER A 112 -29.56 -53.44 27.70
CA SER A 112 -29.74 -54.44 26.65
C SER A 112 -30.18 -53.95 25.28
N GLU A 113 -29.82 -54.77 24.30
CA GLU A 113 -30.30 -54.84 22.92
C GLU A 113 -31.78 -54.47 22.73
N ALA A 114 -32.03 -53.44 21.92
CA ALA A 114 -33.32 -53.19 21.31
C ALA A 114 -33.15 -52.88 19.82
N LYS A 115 -33.71 -53.77 18.99
CA LYS A 115 -33.87 -53.59 17.54
C LYS A 115 -34.90 -52.48 17.29
N GLY A 116 -34.44 -51.31 16.83
CA GLY A 116 -35.32 -50.19 16.44
C GLY A 116 -34.79 -49.50 15.20
N GLY A 117 -35.54 -49.57 14.10
CA GLY A 117 -35.16 -49.00 12.81
C GLY A 117 -35.12 -47.48 12.82
N SER A 118 -33.92 -46.90 12.72
CA SER A 118 -33.72 -45.48 12.46
C SER A 118 -33.41 -45.26 10.96
N ARG A 119 -34.26 -44.49 10.28
CA ARG A 119 -34.02 -44.01 8.91
C ARG A 119 -32.72 -43.18 8.86
N PRO A 120 -31.84 -43.39 7.85
CA PRO A 120 -30.63 -42.59 7.71
C PRO A 120 -30.96 -41.27 7.03
N THR A 121 -31.17 -40.19 7.78
CA THR A 121 -31.11 -38.82 7.26
C THR A 121 -29.73 -38.22 7.46
N ALA A 122 -28.69 -38.95 7.04
CA ALA A 122 -27.36 -38.38 6.88
C ALA A 122 -27.23 -37.85 5.44
N ARG A 123 -27.83 -36.69 5.17
CA ARG A 123 -27.47 -35.89 3.99
C ARG A 123 -26.11 -35.28 4.28
N LEU A 124 -25.05 -36.10 4.15
CA LEU A 124 -23.68 -35.62 4.03
C LEU A 124 -23.67 -34.65 2.84
N GLN A 125 -23.72 -33.35 3.14
CA GLN A 125 -23.44 -32.32 2.16
C GLN A 125 -22.00 -32.60 1.70
N LYS A 126 -21.84 -33.25 0.55
CA LYS A 126 -20.55 -33.34 -0.13
C LYS A 126 -20.04 -31.92 -0.22
N ALA A 127 -19.00 -31.61 0.55
CA ALA A 127 -18.35 -30.31 0.49
C ALA A 127 -17.95 -30.11 -0.98
N LYS A 128 -18.62 -29.18 -1.66
CA LYS A 128 -18.26 -28.84 -3.04
C LYS A 128 -16.82 -28.37 -2.98
N THR A 129 -15.90 -29.15 -3.54
CA THR A 129 -14.50 -28.77 -3.70
C THR A 129 -14.49 -27.39 -4.33
N ARG A 130 -13.99 -26.39 -3.60
CA ARG A 130 -13.91 -25.02 -4.12
C ARG A 130 -12.96 -25.05 -5.30
N TYR A 131 -13.44 -24.57 -6.44
CA TYR A 131 -12.62 -24.46 -7.64
C TYR A 131 -11.65 -23.28 -7.44
N LEU A 132 -10.37 -23.59 -7.30
CA LEU A 132 -9.29 -22.61 -7.19
C LEU A 132 -8.82 -22.24 -8.60
N ILE A 133 -8.52 -20.95 -8.82
CA ILE A 133 -7.87 -20.53 -10.05
C ILE A 133 -6.37 -20.33 -9.85
N SER A 134 -5.62 -21.04 -10.67
CA SER A 134 -4.17 -20.93 -10.76
C SER A 134 -3.74 -19.78 -11.67
N ASN A 135 -2.58 -19.22 -11.40
CA ASN A 135 -1.90 -18.33 -12.35
C ASN A 135 -1.19 -19.05 -13.50
N ASP A 136 -1.29 -20.38 -13.58
CA ASP A 136 -0.95 -21.16 -14.78
C ASP A 136 -1.94 -20.96 -15.94
N GLN A 137 -3.07 -20.30 -15.68
CA GLN A 137 -4.02 -19.94 -16.73
C GLN A 137 -3.38 -18.97 -17.72
N GLY A 138 -3.68 -19.12 -19.00
CA GLY A 138 -3.19 -18.25 -20.07
C GLY A 138 -3.75 -16.82 -19.92
N MET A 139 -3.15 -16.02 -19.06
CA MET A 139 -3.50 -14.61 -18.88
C MET A 139 -2.92 -13.78 -20.02
N VAL A 140 -3.74 -12.87 -20.55
CA VAL A 140 -3.32 -11.93 -21.59
C VAL A 140 -3.22 -10.54 -20.96
N PRO A 141 -2.04 -9.89 -21.00
CA PRO A 141 -1.90 -8.51 -20.54
C PRO A 141 -2.86 -7.58 -21.28
N PRO A 142 -3.38 -6.52 -20.62
CA PRO A 142 -4.21 -5.55 -21.29
C PRO A 142 -3.42 -4.88 -22.43
N SER A 143 -4.04 -4.75 -23.61
CA SER A 143 -3.42 -4.09 -24.77
C SER A 143 -3.07 -2.61 -24.50
N GLU A 144 -3.83 -1.99 -23.59
CA GLU A 144 -3.64 -0.62 -23.14
C GLU A 144 -3.62 -0.61 -21.61
N PRO A 145 -2.45 -0.81 -20.96
CA PRO A 145 -2.35 -0.80 -19.52
C PRO A 145 -2.66 0.59 -18.96
N THR A 146 -3.44 0.63 -17.90
CA THR A 146 -3.68 1.82 -17.08
C THR A 146 -2.54 2.00 -16.08
N LEU A 147 -2.45 3.19 -15.46
CA LEU A 147 -1.46 3.45 -14.41
C LEU A 147 -1.61 2.49 -13.21
N LEU A 148 -2.83 2.00 -12.94
CA LEU A 148 -3.07 1.05 -11.84
C LEU A 148 -2.79 -0.39 -12.21
N ASP A 149 -2.83 -0.76 -13.49
CA ASP A 149 -2.74 -2.16 -13.90
C ASP A 149 -1.44 -2.79 -13.38
N ASN A 150 -0.35 -2.02 -13.38
CA ASN A 150 0.95 -2.46 -12.89
C ASN A 150 1.19 -2.23 -11.40
N THR A 151 0.22 -1.75 -10.63
CA THR A 151 0.35 -1.70 -9.16
C THR A 151 0.45 -3.13 -8.62
N LEU A 152 1.39 -3.37 -7.72
CA LEU A 152 1.57 -4.66 -7.07
C LEU A 152 0.58 -4.81 -5.92
N LEU A 153 0.08 -6.02 -5.76
CA LEU A 153 -0.78 -6.45 -4.67
C LEU A 153 -0.11 -7.62 -3.95
N PHE A 154 -0.08 -7.57 -2.62
CA PHE A 154 0.24 -8.72 -1.78
C PHE A 154 -1.02 -9.03 -0.97
N LEU A 155 -1.61 -10.18 -1.26
CA LEU A 155 -2.86 -10.63 -0.69
C LEU A 155 -2.57 -11.58 0.48
N PRO A 156 -3.11 -11.29 1.68
CA PRO A 156 -3.03 -12.20 2.80
C PRO A 156 -3.83 -13.47 2.53
N GLN A 157 -3.52 -14.54 3.27
CA GLN A 157 -4.15 -15.86 3.11
C GLN A 157 -5.69 -15.80 3.02
N ARG A 158 -6.33 -14.97 3.84
CA ARG A 158 -7.80 -14.86 3.83
C ARG A 158 -8.33 -14.27 2.52
N ALA A 159 -7.66 -13.27 1.96
CA ALA A 159 -8.02 -12.69 0.68
C ALA A 159 -7.84 -13.70 -0.47
N VAL A 160 -6.75 -14.49 -0.44
CA VAL A 160 -6.49 -15.58 -1.41
C VAL A 160 -7.65 -16.58 -1.39
N GLN A 161 -8.06 -17.03 -0.21
CA GLN A 161 -9.17 -17.97 -0.02
C GLN A 161 -10.51 -17.41 -0.50
N ASP A 162 -10.85 -16.17 -0.14
CA ASP A 162 -12.13 -15.56 -0.49
C ASP A 162 -12.25 -15.25 -1.98
N LEU A 163 -11.12 -14.97 -2.64
CA LEU A 163 -11.05 -14.79 -4.10
C LEU A 163 -10.95 -16.12 -4.87
N ASN A 164 -10.81 -17.24 -4.18
CA ASN A 164 -10.58 -18.59 -4.75
C ASN A 164 -9.34 -18.62 -5.66
N LEU A 165 -8.26 -17.97 -5.24
CA LEU A 165 -6.98 -18.00 -5.94
C LEU A 165 -6.12 -19.16 -5.40
N GLU A 166 -5.27 -19.72 -6.27
CA GLU A 166 -4.15 -20.54 -5.82
C GLU A 166 -3.04 -19.61 -5.31
N ALA A 167 -2.51 -19.92 -4.12
CA ALA A 167 -1.40 -19.17 -3.54
C ALA A 167 -0.13 -19.37 -4.37
N ASN A 168 0.62 -18.30 -4.62
CA ASN A 168 1.87 -18.36 -5.37
C ASN A 168 3.10 -17.95 -4.54
N MET A 169 2.93 -17.62 -3.26
CA MET A 169 4.00 -17.19 -2.38
C MET A 169 3.75 -17.67 -0.96
N ASP A 170 4.84 -18.03 -0.30
CA ASP A 170 4.95 -18.35 1.11
C ASP A 170 5.65 -17.21 1.87
N ASP A 171 5.60 -17.25 3.19
CA ASP A 171 6.45 -16.41 4.03
C ASP A 171 7.62 -17.22 4.60
N LYS A 172 8.57 -16.54 5.24
CA LYS A 172 9.78 -17.14 5.79
C LYS A 172 9.49 -18.35 6.68
N GLY A 173 9.98 -19.51 6.24
CA GLY A 173 9.90 -20.79 6.94
C GLY A 173 8.54 -21.48 6.90
N ASP A 174 7.59 -20.93 6.15
CA ASP A 174 6.40 -21.68 5.78
C ASP A 174 6.79 -22.79 4.80
N THR A 175 6.19 -23.96 4.96
CA THR A 175 6.37 -25.08 4.02
C THR A 175 5.33 -25.10 2.91
N GLN A 176 4.32 -24.23 3.00
CA GLN A 176 3.22 -24.15 2.06
C GLN A 176 2.93 -22.71 1.72
N LYS A 177 2.73 -22.45 0.42
CA LYS A 177 2.28 -21.16 -0.08
C LYS A 177 0.87 -20.89 0.43
N SER A 178 0.71 -19.77 1.11
CA SER A 178 -0.55 -19.31 1.67
C SER A 178 -0.93 -17.90 1.19
N LEU A 179 0.03 -17.19 0.61
CA LEU A 179 -0.11 -15.82 0.15
C LEU A 179 -0.17 -15.77 -1.37
N TRP A 180 -0.65 -14.65 -1.89
CA TRP A 180 -0.59 -14.37 -3.31
C TRP A 180 0.04 -12.99 -3.53
N PHE A 181 0.94 -12.88 -4.48
CA PHE A 181 1.38 -11.59 -5.00
C PHE A 181 1.20 -11.55 -6.50
N GLY A 182 1.07 -10.34 -7.03
CA GLY A 182 0.97 -10.09 -8.46
C GLY A 182 0.49 -8.67 -8.73
N ARG A 183 0.18 -8.36 -9.98
CA ARG A 183 -0.29 -7.05 -10.42
C ARG A 183 -1.80 -6.99 -10.45
N VAL A 184 -2.34 -5.77 -10.36
CA VAL A 184 -3.80 -5.56 -10.41
C VAL A 184 -4.42 -6.16 -11.68
N TRP A 185 -3.75 -6.03 -12.84
CA TRP A 185 -4.27 -6.60 -14.08
C TRP A 185 -4.27 -8.14 -14.08
N GLU A 186 -3.26 -8.78 -13.47
CA GLU A 186 -3.17 -10.24 -13.33
C GLU A 186 -4.31 -10.75 -12.48
N LEU A 187 -4.57 -10.10 -11.33
CA LEU A 187 -5.72 -10.43 -10.48
C LEU A 187 -7.04 -10.32 -11.25
N ARG A 188 -7.22 -9.27 -12.06
CA ARG A 188 -8.44 -9.10 -12.88
C ARG A 188 -8.59 -10.22 -13.89
N ALA A 189 -7.52 -10.59 -14.59
CA ALA A 189 -7.52 -11.66 -15.57
C ALA A 189 -7.93 -13.00 -14.93
N LEU A 190 -7.38 -13.32 -13.75
CA LEU A 190 -7.77 -14.52 -13.00
C LEU A 190 -9.25 -14.49 -12.59
N LEU A 191 -9.73 -13.38 -12.04
CA LEU A 191 -11.14 -13.28 -11.65
C LEU A 191 -12.09 -13.29 -12.85
N GLU A 192 -11.64 -12.84 -14.03
CA GLU A 192 -12.38 -12.95 -15.28
C GLU A 192 -12.49 -14.42 -15.71
N CYS A 193 -11.40 -15.19 -15.70
CA CYS A 193 -11.42 -16.63 -15.97
C CYS A 193 -12.43 -17.37 -15.07
N LEU A 194 -12.42 -17.10 -13.76
CA LEU A 194 -13.42 -17.65 -12.83
C LEU A 194 -14.86 -17.28 -13.20
N THR A 195 -15.06 -16.08 -13.73
CA THR A 195 -16.38 -15.60 -14.15
C THR A 195 -16.81 -16.26 -15.45
N GLN A 196 -15.90 -16.43 -16.41
CA GLN A 196 -16.16 -17.11 -17.68
C GLN A 196 -16.52 -18.58 -17.46
N ASP A 197 -15.80 -19.28 -16.58
CA ASP A 197 -16.10 -20.68 -16.25
C ASP A 197 -17.51 -20.83 -15.67
N LYS A 198 -17.93 -19.90 -14.79
CA LYS A 198 -19.30 -19.86 -14.26
C LYS A 198 -20.34 -19.60 -15.34
N ILE A 199 -20.05 -18.67 -16.26
CA ILE A 199 -20.94 -18.38 -17.40
C ILE A 199 -21.07 -19.60 -18.31
N THR A 200 -19.97 -20.29 -18.62
CA THR A 200 -19.96 -21.49 -19.46
C THR A 200 -20.79 -22.60 -18.84
N ARG A 201 -20.59 -22.91 -17.55
CA ARG A 201 -21.42 -23.88 -16.83
C ARG A 201 -22.89 -23.48 -16.79
N SER A 202 -23.18 -22.20 -16.57
CA SER A 202 -24.56 -21.69 -16.58
C SER A 202 -25.20 -21.79 -17.97
N LYS A 203 -24.42 -21.67 -19.05
CA LYS A 203 -24.90 -21.88 -20.43
C LYS A 203 -25.16 -23.34 -20.76
N GLU A 204 -24.39 -24.25 -20.17
CA GLU A 204 -24.62 -25.70 -20.28
C GLU A 204 -25.88 -26.12 -19.52
N GLU A 205 -26.16 -25.48 -18.38
CA GLU A 205 -27.36 -25.69 -17.57
C GLU A 205 -28.60 -24.97 -18.13
N GLN A 206 -28.43 -23.82 -18.79
CA GLN A 206 -29.54 -23.10 -19.41
C GLN A 206 -30.01 -23.80 -20.68
N GLU A 207 -31.31 -24.12 -20.73
CA GLU A 207 -31.96 -24.50 -21.98
C GLU A 207 -31.69 -23.45 -23.05
N SER A 208 -31.25 -23.91 -24.22
CA SER A 208 -30.98 -23.02 -25.34
C SER A 208 -32.22 -22.20 -25.66
N LEU A 209 -32.04 -20.91 -25.96
CA LEU A 209 -33.14 -20.05 -26.39
C LEU A 209 -33.92 -20.74 -27.51
N SER A 210 -35.25 -20.78 -27.38
CA SER A 210 -36.12 -21.37 -28.40
C SER A 210 -35.86 -20.71 -29.76
N GLU A 211 -35.97 -21.49 -30.84
CA GLU A 211 -35.76 -20.98 -32.21
C GLU A 211 -36.67 -19.80 -32.53
N PHE A 212 -37.89 -19.80 -31.97
CA PHE A 212 -38.81 -18.66 -32.05
C PHE A 212 -38.19 -17.39 -31.45
N ARG A 213 -37.65 -17.47 -30.22
CA ARG A 213 -37.05 -16.31 -29.54
C ARG A 213 -35.78 -15.82 -30.24
N LYS A 214 -34.95 -16.73 -30.76
CA LYS A 214 -33.77 -16.38 -31.58
C LYS A 214 -34.17 -15.60 -32.84
N ARG A 215 -35.23 -16.04 -33.54
CA ARG A 215 -35.78 -15.32 -34.72
C ARG A 215 -36.29 -13.94 -34.34
N GLU A 216 -37.05 -13.82 -33.25
CA GLU A 216 -37.56 -12.55 -32.75
C GLU A 216 -36.42 -11.56 -32.45
N ILE A 217 -35.39 -12.00 -31.72
CA ILE A 217 -34.20 -11.17 -31.42
C ILE A 217 -33.51 -10.76 -32.72
N LYS A 218 -33.33 -11.67 -33.68
CA LYS A 218 -32.70 -11.37 -34.97
C LYS A 218 -33.48 -10.33 -35.77
N ILE A 219 -34.82 -10.36 -35.73
CA ILE A 219 -35.68 -9.34 -36.36
C ILE A 219 -35.51 -7.99 -35.66
N LYS A 220 -35.58 -7.94 -34.32
CA LYS A 220 -35.38 -6.71 -33.55
C LYS A 220 -33.99 -6.11 -33.77
N LEU A 221 -32.96 -6.94 -33.91
CA LEU A 221 -31.59 -6.51 -34.20
C LEU A 221 -31.41 -5.99 -35.64
N LYS A 222 -32.38 -6.15 -36.56
CA LYS A 222 -32.33 -5.49 -37.88
C LYS A 222 -32.82 -4.05 -37.84
N ASP A 223 -33.62 -3.68 -36.85
CA ASP A 223 -34.10 -2.30 -36.68
C ASP A 223 -32.91 -1.35 -36.39
N PRO A 224 -32.68 -0.33 -37.25
CA PRO A 224 -31.61 0.65 -37.04
C PRO A 224 -31.70 1.38 -35.71
N SER A 225 -32.91 1.64 -35.21
CA SER A 225 -33.15 2.34 -33.94
C SER A 225 -32.69 1.49 -32.75
N VAL A 226 -32.98 0.19 -32.78
CA VAL A 226 -32.52 -0.79 -31.77
C VAL A 226 -31.02 -0.94 -31.83
N ARG A 227 -30.42 -1.05 -33.02
CA ARG A 227 -28.96 -1.09 -33.19
C ARG A 227 -28.29 0.15 -32.61
N LEU A 228 -28.84 1.33 -32.84
CA LEU A 228 -28.31 2.57 -32.30
C LEU A 228 -28.38 2.59 -30.77
N LYS A 229 -29.52 2.16 -30.19
CA LYS A 229 -29.66 2.01 -28.73
C LYS A 229 -28.64 1.02 -28.16
N LEU A 230 -28.45 -0.13 -28.79
CA LEU A 230 -27.46 -1.13 -28.38
C LEU A 230 -26.02 -0.61 -28.50
N LYS A 231 -25.70 0.18 -29.54
CA LYS A 231 -24.40 0.85 -29.66
C LYS A 231 -24.17 1.83 -28.51
N LYS A 232 -25.18 2.63 -28.15
CA LYS A 232 -25.11 3.57 -27.01
C LYS A 232 -24.91 2.83 -25.69
N ILE A 233 -25.67 1.75 -25.47
CA ILE A 233 -25.50 0.88 -24.29
C ILE A 233 -24.08 0.31 -24.29
N ALA A 234 -23.62 -0.32 -25.37
CA ALA A 234 -22.28 -0.89 -25.45
C ALA A 234 -21.18 0.15 -25.16
N ALA A 235 -21.31 1.38 -25.69
CA ALA A 235 -20.38 2.48 -25.40
C ALA A 235 -20.40 2.87 -23.92
N HIS A 236 -21.59 2.99 -23.31
CA HIS A 236 -21.74 3.27 -21.88
C HIS A 236 -21.08 2.19 -21.01
N TRP A 237 -21.30 0.91 -21.33
CA TRP A 237 -20.71 -0.23 -20.63
C TRP A 237 -19.19 -0.29 -20.81
N ARG A 238 -18.65 -0.01 -22.00
CA ARG A 238 -17.21 0.11 -22.22
C ARG A 238 -16.60 1.23 -21.37
N GLY A 239 -17.26 2.38 -21.33
CA GLY A 239 -16.84 3.50 -20.48
C GLY A 239 -16.88 3.14 -19.00
N ALA A 240 -17.92 2.46 -18.53
CA ALA A 240 -18.03 1.99 -17.15
C ALA A 240 -16.94 0.94 -16.80
N ALA A 241 -16.70 -0.02 -17.70
CA ALA A 241 -15.65 -1.03 -17.55
C ALA A 241 -14.25 -0.37 -17.50
N PHE A 242 -13.99 0.60 -18.38
CA PHE A 242 -12.74 1.36 -18.36
C PHE A 242 -12.56 2.15 -17.06
N ARG A 243 -13.58 2.87 -16.60
CA ARG A 243 -13.53 3.57 -15.29
C ARG A 243 -13.27 2.60 -14.13
N SER A 244 -13.93 1.45 -14.13
CA SER A 244 -13.70 0.39 -13.16
C SER A 244 -12.25 -0.11 -13.20
N ARG A 245 -11.69 -0.31 -14.41
CA ARG A 245 -10.28 -0.68 -14.61
C ARG A 245 -9.30 0.40 -14.12
N CYS A 246 -9.69 1.66 -14.19
CA CYS A 246 -8.94 2.79 -13.65
C CYS A 246 -9.13 3.00 -12.13
N SER A 247 -9.68 2.02 -11.40
CA SER A 247 -9.87 2.05 -9.95
C SER A 247 -9.49 0.72 -9.30
N PHE A 248 -9.39 0.65 -7.97
CA PHE A 248 -9.19 -0.62 -7.26
C PHE A 248 -10.51 -1.40 -7.01
N SER A 249 -11.53 -1.22 -7.86
CA SER A 249 -12.84 -1.88 -7.72
C SER A 249 -12.78 -3.41 -7.62
N VAL A 250 -11.73 -4.04 -8.14
CA VAL A 250 -11.49 -5.49 -7.99
C VAL A 250 -11.40 -5.91 -6.52
N LEU A 251 -10.92 -5.01 -5.66
CA LEU A 251 -10.80 -5.22 -4.21
C LEU A 251 -12.13 -5.04 -3.46
N GLU A 252 -13.21 -4.60 -4.11
CA GLU A 252 -14.55 -4.57 -3.49
C GLU A 252 -15.02 -5.98 -3.07
N ARG A 253 -14.47 -7.03 -3.71
CA ARG A 253 -14.72 -8.43 -3.32
C ARG A 253 -14.16 -8.79 -1.94
N LEU A 254 -13.21 -8.01 -1.43
CA LEU A 254 -12.54 -8.25 -0.15
C LEU A 254 -13.18 -7.49 1.03
N LYS A 255 -14.25 -6.73 0.80
CA LYS A 255 -14.92 -5.92 1.83
C LYS A 255 -15.30 -6.72 3.09
N TYR A 256 -15.57 -8.01 2.94
CA TYR A 256 -15.97 -8.91 4.03
C TYR A 256 -14.94 -10.00 4.33
N SER A 257 -13.69 -9.82 3.88
CA SER A 257 -12.61 -10.78 4.07
C SER A 257 -11.90 -10.66 5.42
N TYR A 258 -12.45 -9.90 6.37
CA TYR A 258 -11.89 -9.73 7.73
C TYR A 258 -10.38 -9.45 7.73
N LEU A 259 -9.93 -8.59 6.81
CA LEU A 259 -8.54 -8.18 6.72
C LEU A 259 -8.17 -7.34 7.94
N ARG A 260 -6.93 -7.47 8.43
CA ARG A 260 -6.45 -6.70 9.60
C ARG A 260 -6.19 -5.23 9.29
N GLY A 261 -6.03 -4.89 8.02
CA GLY A 261 -5.82 -3.52 7.55
C GLY A 261 -5.39 -3.47 6.09
N THR A 262 -5.10 -2.26 5.60
CA THR A 262 -4.51 -2.03 4.28
C THR A 262 -3.27 -1.15 4.42
N LEU A 263 -2.18 -1.53 3.76
CA LEU A 263 -0.95 -0.76 3.65
C LEU A 263 -0.76 -0.28 2.20
N ILE A 264 -0.51 1.00 2.02
CA ILE A 264 0.03 1.54 0.76
C ILE A 264 1.54 1.68 0.92
N TYR A 265 2.29 0.89 0.15
CA TYR A 265 3.73 0.78 0.30
C TYR A 265 4.50 1.44 -0.86
N ALA A 266 5.32 2.43 -0.54
CA ALA A 266 6.23 3.07 -1.48
C ALA A 266 7.61 2.38 -1.44
N HIS A 267 7.96 1.68 -2.52
CA HIS A 267 9.27 1.05 -2.65
C HIS A 267 10.42 2.07 -2.78
N GLY A 268 11.65 1.62 -2.50
CA GLY A 268 12.88 2.39 -2.68
C GLY A 268 13.31 2.57 -4.14
N SER A 269 14.48 3.18 -4.34
CA SER A 269 15.00 3.54 -5.68
C SER A 269 15.30 2.35 -6.59
N GLY A 270 15.38 1.12 -6.05
CA GLY A 270 15.59 -0.11 -6.80
C GLY A 270 14.33 -0.80 -7.32
N GLY A 271 13.13 -0.29 -6.99
CA GLY A 271 11.86 -0.97 -7.23
C GLY A 271 11.41 -1.80 -6.03
N CYS A 272 10.32 -2.56 -6.19
CA CYS A 272 9.79 -3.43 -5.13
C CYS A 272 10.56 -4.77 -5.01
N SER A 273 11.89 -4.72 -5.01
CA SER A 273 12.78 -5.89 -4.87
C SER A 273 13.53 -5.88 -3.53
N TRP A 274 14.26 -6.96 -3.24
CA TRP A 274 15.01 -7.16 -2.01
C TRP A 274 14.12 -6.99 -0.78
N ASP A 275 14.54 -6.15 0.17
CA ASP A 275 13.82 -5.85 1.40
C ASP A 275 12.42 -5.28 1.17
N ASN A 276 12.19 -4.54 0.09
CA ASN A 276 10.85 -4.03 -0.21
C ASN A 276 9.85 -5.18 -0.39
N PHE A 277 10.26 -6.22 -1.12
CA PHE A 277 9.43 -7.40 -1.34
C PHE A 277 9.23 -8.18 -0.04
N ARG A 278 10.31 -8.38 0.73
CA ARG A 278 10.27 -9.10 2.02
C ARG A 278 9.36 -8.40 3.03
N ILE A 279 9.43 -7.08 3.15
CA ILE A 279 8.55 -6.29 4.02
C ILE A 279 7.09 -6.42 3.57
N CYS A 280 6.81 -6.28 2.27
CA CYS A 280 5.45 -6.45 1.76
C CYS A 280 4.90 -7.87 2.03
N ARG A 281 5.72 -8.90 1.80
CA ARG A 281 5.40 -10.31 2.08
C ARG A 281 5.14 -10.54 3.57
N MET A 282 6.02 -10.08 4.44
CA MET A 282 5.91 -10.16 5.90
C MET A 282 4.61 -9.52 6.40
N ILE A 283 4.27 -8.34 5.89
CA ILE A 283 3.05 -7.62 6.28
C ILE A 283 1.80 -8.33 5.73
N ALA A 284 1.86 -8.89 4.53
CA ALA A 284 0.78 -9.72 4.00
C ALA A 284 0.56 -11.00 4.81
N ALA A 285 1.64 -11.64 5.28
CA ALA A 285 1.56 -12.79 6.19
C ALA A 285 0.86 -12.44 7.51
N MET A 286 0.96 -11.19 7.96
CA MET A 286 0.24 -10.68 9.14
C MET A 286 -1.26 -10.44 8.91
N GLY A 287 -1.80 -10.69 7.71
CA GLY A 287 -3.23 -10.52 7.42
C GLY A 287 -3.61 -9.14 6.86
N ILE A 288 -2.62 -8.36 6.43
CA ILE A 288 -2.80 -6.98 5.92
C ILE A 288 -2.71 -7.00 4.40
N LEU A 289 -3.62 -6.30 3.73
CA LEU A 289 -3.53 -6.10 2.29
C LEU A 289 -2.44 -5.08 1.97
N VAL A 290 -1.47 -5.43 1.13
CA VAL A 290 -0.45 -4.47 0.67
C VAL A 290 -0.73 -4.07 -0.77
N ILE A 291 -0.79 -2.76 -1.00
CA ILE A 291 -0.88 -2.12 -2.32
C ILE A 291 0.41 -1.34 -2.54
N ALA A 292 1.23 -1.76 -3.51
CA ALA A 292 2.54 -1.17 -3.76
C ALA A 292 2.63 -0.58 -5.18
N PRO A 293 2.44 0.74 -5.35
CA PRO A 293 2.61 1.40 -6.64
C PRO A 293 4.04 1.23 -7.17
N ASP A 294 4.14 0.60 -8.35
CA ASP A 294 5.42 0.22 -8.97
C ASP A 294 5.83 1.26 -10.02
N GLY A 295 6.70 2.19 -9.62
CA GLY A 295 7.16 3.29 -10.45
C GLY A 295 8.02 2.85 -11.64
N PHE A 296 8.45 1.59 -11.70
CA PHE A 296 9.33 1.05 -12.75
C PHE A 296 8.59 0.23 -13.80
N ALA A 297 7.34 -0.15 -13.54
CA ALA A 297 6.60 -1.09 -14.38
C ALA A 297 5.93 -0.46 -15.61
N TYR A 298 6.05 0.85 -15.81
CA TYR A 298 5.46 1.50 -16.97
C TYR A 298 6.19 1.10 -18.25
N PRO A 299 5.49 0.87 -19.38
CA PRO A 299 6.15 0.54 -20.64
C PRO A 299 7.14 1.63 -21.05
N LYS A 300 8.32 1.23 -21.54
CA LYS A 300 9.41 2.14 -21.92
C LYS A 300 9.01 3.21 -22.95
N SER A 301 8.00 2.91 -23.77
CA SER A 301 7.44 3.83 -24.79
C SER A 301 6.48 4.89 -24.23
N THR A 302 6.20 4.89 -22.92
CA THR A 302 5.34 5.88 -22.27
C THR A 302 6.18 6.95 -21.58
N ALA A 303 5.61 8.14 -21.38
CA ALA A 303 6.30 9.24 -20.67
C ALA A 303 6.81 8.81 -19.28
N MET A 304 6.05 8.00 -18.54
CA MET A 304 6.48 7.46 -17.25
C MET A 304 7.64 6.47 -17.39
N GLY A 305 7.61 5.60 -18.42
CA GLY A 305 8.69 4.66 -18.70
C GLY A 305 10.00 5.33 -19.17
N GLU A 306 9.90 6.47 -19.86
CA GLU A 306 11.07 7.30 -20.20
C GLU A 306 11.70 7.96 -18.95
N MET A 307 10.88 8.24 -17.93
CA MET A 307 11.37 8.71 -16.64
C MET A 307 12.04 7.58 -15.87
N ARG A 308 11.35 6.44 -15.66
CA ARG A 308 11.90 5.28 -14.95
C ARG A 308 11.29 3.98 -15.48
N HIS A 309 12.15 3.00 -15.76
CA HIS A 309 11.71 1.70 -16.25
C HIS A 309 12.64 0.56 -15.82
N LYS A 310 12.02 -0.58 -15.51
CA LYS A 310 12.65 -1.91 -15.46
C LYS A 310 11.79 -2.90 -16.24
N SER A 311 12.43 -3.80 -16.97
CA SER A 311 11.76 -4.94 -17.59
C SER A 311 11.18 -5.83 -16.50
N LEU A 312 9.93 -6.26 -16.68
CA LEU A 312 9.22 -7.07 -15.70
C LEU A 312 9.55 -8.55 -15.88
N ALA A 313 9.67 -9.26 -14.76
CA ALA A 313 9.63 -10.71 -14.74
C ALA A 313 8.19 -11.20 -14.91
N PRO A 314 7.97 -12.39 -15.51
CA PRO A 314 6.68 -13.06 -15.47
C PRO A 314 6.21 -13.30 -14.03
N LEU A 315 4.90 -13.35 -13.82
CA LEU A 315 4.33 -13.73 -12.53
C LEU A 315 4.76 -15.15 -12.15
N HIS A 316 5.36 -15.31 -10.97
CA HIS A 316 5.72 -16.63 -10.43
C HIS A 316 4.48 -17.48 -10.20
N LYS A 317 4.51 -18.70 -10.74
CA LYS A 317 3.48 -19.73 -10.64
C LYS A 317 3.36 -20.29 -9.23
N ALA A 318 2.25 -20.97 -8.96
CA ALA A 318 2.08 -21.73 -7.73
C ALA A 318 3.18 -22.78 -7.52
N SER A 319 3.68 -23.38 -8.60
CA SER A 319 4.76 -24.38 -8.58
C SER A 319 6.18 -23.82 -8.56
N ASP A 320 6.38 -22.53 -8.88
CA ASP A 320 7.71 -21.92 -8.90
C ASP A 320 8.30 -21.80 -7.50
N ASP A 321 9.61 -21.89 -7.33
CA ASP A 321 10.25 -21.52 -6.07
C ASP A 321 10.26 -19.99 -5.91
N VAL A 322 9.83 -19.50 -4.75
CA VAL A 322 9.72 -18.06 -4.43
C VAL A 322 10.47 -17.78 -3.13
N ASP A 323 11.73 -18.22 -3.09
CA ASP A 323 12.64 -18.06 -1.96
C ASP A 323 12.53 -16.67 -1.32
N TYR A 324 12.31 -16.67 0.00
CA TYR A 324 12.23 -15.46 0.82
C TYR A 324 13.49 -14.60 0.70
N TRP A 325 14.65 -15.24 0.56
CA TRP A 325 15.95 -14.57 0.49
C TRP A 325 16.37 -14.22 -0.94
N ALA A 326 15.55 -14.53 -1.95
CA ALA A 326 15.81 -14.09 -3.32
C ALA A 326 15.91 -12.56 -3.42
N ASN A 327 16.81 -12.09 -4.28
CA ASN A 327 17.13 -10.67 -4.41
C ASN A 327 16.12 -9.90 -5.27
N ASP A 328 15.76 -10.42 -6.44
CA ASP A 328 14.80 -9.79 -7.34
C ASP A 328 13.91 -10.85 -7.99
N LEU A 329 12.61 -10.82 -7.66
CA LEU A 329 11.58 -11.71 -8.19
C LEU A 329 10.66 -10.99 -9.19
N LEU A 330 10.86 -9.68 -9.40
CA LEU A 330 9.91 -8.83 -10.13
C LEU A 330 10.48 -8.23 -11.41
N TYR A 331 11.80 -8.08 -11.51
CA TYR A 331 12.43 -7.40 -12.61
C TYR A 331 13.53 -8.25 -13.26
N THR A 332 13.63 -8.15 -14.58
CA THR A 332 14.63 -8.86 -15.41
C THR A 332 15.73 -7.93 -15.93
N SER A 333 15.65 -6.63 -15.63
CA SER A 333 16.65 -5.64 -16.03
C SER A 333 17.03 -4.71 -14.90
N SER A 334 18.21 -4.09 -15.02
CA SER A 334 18.56 -2.89 -14.27
C SER A 334 17.61 -1.74 -14.58
N ALA A 335 17.54 -0.77 -13.66
CA ALA A 335 16.76 0.44 -13.84
C ALA A 335 17.35 1.33 -14.97
N CYS A 336 16.48 1.98 -15.73
CA CYS A 336 16.83 2.99 -16.73
C CYS A 336 15.84 4.16 -16.70
N GLY A 337 16.12 5.22 -17.46
CA GLY A 337 15.30 6.42 -17.56
C GLY A 337 15.94 7.66 -16.95
N THR A 338 15.36 8.83 -17.20
CA THR A 338 15.91 10.14 -16.79
C THR A 338 15.85 10.40 -15.29
N PHE A 339 14.95 9.73 -14.57
CA PHE A 339 14.79 9.84 -13.11
C PHE A 339 15.40 8.64 -12.38
N ASN A 340 16.25 7.86 -13.07
CA ASN A 340 17.08 6.86 -12.42
C ASN A 340 18.40 7.47 -11.98
N TYR A 341 18.90 7.07 -10.81
CA TYR A 341 20.16 7.56 -10.27
C TYR A 341 20.90 6.47 -9.52
N SER A 342 22.23 6.58 -9.49
CA SER A 342 23.06 5.83 -8.57
C SER A 342 23.43 6.76 -7.42
N THR A 343 23.12 6.33 -6.20
CA THR A 343 23.45 7.11 -5.02
C THR A 343 24.93 6.93 -4.68
N SER A 344 25.77 7.83 -5.18
CA SER A 344 27.17 7.95 -4.77
C SER A 344 27.45 9.37 -4.28
N ALA A 345 28.22 9.49 -3.20
CA ALA A 345 28.59 10.80 -2.67
C ALA A 345 29.35 11.65 -3.71
N ASP A 346 30.18 11.02 -4.54
CA ASP A 346 30.98 11.72 -5.54
C ASP A 346 30.12 12.33 -6.64
N SER A 347 29.11 11.60 -7.13
CA SER A 347 28.19 12.17 -8.12
C SER A 347 27.40 13.35 -7.56
N VAL A 348 26.91 13.24 -6.32
CA VAL A 348 26.19 14.33 -5.65
C VAL A 348 27.10 15.55 -5.44
N LEU A 349 28.35 15.34 -5.00
CA LEU A 349 29.29 16.43 -4.74
C LEU A 349 29.80 17.10 -6.02
N LYS A 350 29.83 16.38 -7.14
CA LYS A 350 30.23 16.89 -8.45
C LYS A 350 29.16 17.82 -9.03
N GLU A 351 27.89 17.43 -8.92
CA GLU A 351 26.74 18.13 -9.52
C GLU A 351 25.60 18.33 -8.50
N PRO A 352 25.83 19.08 -7.39
CA PRO A 352 24.89 19.12 -6.27
C PRO A 352 23.53 19.70 -6.65
N GLN A 353 23.50 20.71 -7.51
CA GLN A 353 22.23 21.32 -7.94
C GLN A 353 21.40 20.38 -8.81
N ASP A 354 22.05 19.64 -9.72
CA ASP A 354 21.35 18.70 -10.61
C ASP A 354 20.78 17.53 -9.79
N TYR A 355 21.51 17.05 -8.78
CA TYR A 355 21.02 16.02 -7.85
C TYR A 355 19.87 16.52 -6.96
N LYS A 356 19.94 17.76 -6.46
CA LYS A 356 18.81 18.37 -5.73
C LYS A 356 17.54 18.41 -6.58
N GLU A 357 17.67 18.87 -7.84
CA GLU A 357 16.56 18.89 -8.78
C GLU A 357 16.05 17.48 -9.10
N LEU A 358 16.95 16.51 -9.24
CA LEU A 358 16.60 15.12 -9.53
C LEU A 358 15.83 14.47 -8.38
N TYR A 359 16.30 14.62 -7.14
CA TYR A 359 15.60 14.10 -5.95
C TYR A 359 14.24 14.76 -5.76
N GLU A 360 14.12 16.06 -6.01
CA GLU A 360 12.84 16.74 -5.96
C GLU A 360 11.87 16.24 -7.04
N LYS A 361 12.35 16.05 -8.28
CA LYS A 361 11.53 15.46 -9.36
C LYS A 361 11.07 14.04 -9.02
N CYS A 362 11.95 13.23 -8.44
CA CYS A 362 11.60 11.89 -7.96
C CYS A 362 10.53 11.94 -6.86
N TYR A 363 10.70 12.83 -5.87
CA TYR A 363 9.70 13.04 -4.82
C TYR A 363 8.34 13.42 -5.40
N GLN A 364 8.28 14.43 -6.29
CA GLN A 364 7.01 14.89 -6.87
C GLN A 364 6.32 13.79 -7.69
N LEU A 365 7.10 12.97 -8.40
CA LEU A 365 6.59 11.79 -9.11
C LEU A 365 5.95 10.80 -8.13
N ARG A 366 6.70 10.36 -7.11
CA ARG A 366 6.24 9.37 -6.13
C ARG A 366 5.07 9.88 -5.29
N ARG A 367 5.08 11.16 -4.92
CA ARG A 367 3.93 11.85 -4.28
C ARG A 367 2.68 11.81 -5.15
N SER A 368 2.83 12.09 -6.45
CA SER A 368 1.71 12.04 -7.40
C SER A 368 1.16 10.62 -7.53
N GLU A 369 2.01 9.60 -7.53
CA GLU A 369 1.59 8.20 -7.53
C GLU A 369 0.82 7.81 -6.25
N LEU A 370 1.25 8.28 -5.07
CA LEU A 370 0.50 8.09 -3.82
C LEU A 370 -0.88 8.76 -3.89
N HIS A 371 -0.96 10.03 -4.27
CA HIS A 371 -2.24 10.71 -4.43
C HIS A 371 -3.15 9.99 -5.44
N PHE A 372 -2.59 9.54 -6.57
CA PHE A 372 -3.31 8.83 -7.62
C PHE A 372 -3.87 7.50 -7.11
N THR A 373 -3.08 6.75 -6.34
CA THR A 373 -3.42 5.46 -5.74
C THR A 373 -4.53 5.61 -4.70
N ILE A 374 -4.35 6.51 -3.74
CA ILE A 374 -5.31 6.76 -2.65
C ILE A 374 -6.68 7.18 -3.20
N ALA A 375 -6.71 8.07 -4.20
CA ALA A 375 -7.95 8.56 -4.81
C ALA A 375 -8.78 7.47 -5.51
N ARG A 376 -8.22 6.26 -5.69
CA ARG A 376 -8.84 5.13 -6.41
C ARG A 376 -9.13 3.93 -5.51
N LEU A 377 -8.84 4.05 -4.22
CA LEU A 377 -9.11 2.98 -3.26
C LEU A 377 -10.62 2.73 -3.14
N PRO A 378 -11.03 1.49 -2.82
CA PRO A 378 -12.41 1.18 -2.48
C PRO A 378 -12.87 2.00 -1.27
N ARG A 379 -14.15 2.35 -1.23
CA ARG A 379 -14.71 3.13 -0.10
C ARG A 379 -14.54 2.43 1.24
N TRP A 380 -14.60 1.09 1.26
CA TRP A 380 -14.43 0.33 2.50
C TRP A 380 -13.00 0.44 3.06
N VAL A 381 -11.98 0.54 2.21
CA VAL A 381 -10.59 0.80 2.65
C VAL A 381 -10.49 2.20 3.23
N LEU A 382 -11.02 3.20 2.53
CA LEU A 382 -11.02 4.58 3.02
C LEU A 382 -11.77 4.73 4.36
N SER A 383 -12.87 4.00 4.54
CA SER A 383 -13.67 4.03 5.77
C SER A 383 -13.01 3.29 6.95
N GLN A 384 -12.20 2.27 6.67
CA GLN A 384 -11.43 1.56 7.70
C GLN A 384 -10.14 2.30 8.08
N GLY A 385 -9.69 3.21 7.22
CA GLY A 385 -8.36 3.77 7.27
C GLY A 385 -7.30 2.84 6.67
N PHE A 386 -6.15 3.41 6.34
CA PHE A 386 -5.03 2.70 5.76
C PHE A 386 -3.70 3.23 6.32
N PHE A 387 -2.68 2.39 6.26
CA PHE A 387 -1.32 2.72 6.63
C PHE A 387 -0.55 3.22 5.40
N LEU A 388 0.41 4.11 5.65
CA LEU A 388 1.46 4.45 4.69
C LEU A 388 2.78 3.81 5.13
N GLY A 389 3.56 3.32 4.18
CA GLY A 389 4.86 2.73 4.49
C GLY A 389 5.82 2.90 3.34
N GLY A 390 7.11 2.98 3.64
CA GLY A 390 8.11 2.98 2.57
C GLY A 390 9.51 2.69 3.08
N THR A 391 10.38 2.35 2.13
CA THR A 391 11.82 2.15 2.37
C THR A 391 12.64 3.11 1.50
N SER A 392 13.70 3.71 2.06
CA SER A 392 14.65 4.55 1.32
C SER A 392 13.97 5.69 0.56
N GLU A 393 14.03 5.73 -0.78
CA GLU A 393 13.31 6.73 -1.60
C GLU A 393 11.79 6.76 -1.33
N GLY A 394 11.17 5.60 -1.14
CA GLY A 394 9.77 5.52 -0.78
C GLY A 394 9.51 6.00 0.65
N ALA A 395 10.43 5.74 1.57
CA ALA A 395 10.36 6.27 2.94
C ALA A 395 10.49 7.79 2.98
N MET A 396 11.39 8.38 2.19
CA MET A 396 11.47 9.84 2.02
C MET A 396 10.15 10.40 1.45
N THR A 397 9.53 9.68 0.52
CA THR A 397 8.25 10.09 -0.06
C THR A 397 7.16 10.11 1.00
N VAL A 398 7.02 9.02 1.77
CA VAL A 398 6.03 8.88 2.85
C VAL A 398 6.29 9.89 3.97
N ALA A 399 7.55 10.11 4.34
CA ALA A 399 7.92 11.09 5.37
C ALA A 399 7.48 12.51 4.99
N ARG A 400 7.68 12.91 3.74
CA ARG A 400 7.37 14.26 3.23
C ARG A 400 5.92 14.41 2.74
N PHE A 401 5.17 13.31 2.62
CA PHE A 401 3.86 13.31 2.01
C PHE A 401 2.87 14.16 2.82
N ASP A 402 2.30 15.16 2.17
CA ASP A 402 1.23 15.96 2.76
C ASP A 402 -0.09 15.20 2.71
N ASP A 403 -0.39 14.53 3.82
CA ASP A 403 -1.59 13.73 4.00
C ASP A 403 -2.75 14.46 4.70
N GLN A 404 -2.65 15.77 4.98
CA GLN A 404 -3.71 16.54 5.64
C GLN A 404 -5.06 16.41 4.94
N ARG A 405 -5.05 16.33 3.60
CA ARG A 405 -6.26 16.16 2.79
C ARG A 405 -6.99 14.83 2.97
N TYR A 406 -6.38 13.85 3.65
CA TYR A 406 -6.97 12.55 3.91
C TYR A 406 -7.49 12.42 5.35
N GLY A 407 -7.20 13.40 6.22
CA GLY A 407 -7.63 13.41 7.61
C GLY A 407 -7.33 12.09 8.32
N GLU A 408 -8.31 11.60 9.07
CA GLU A 408 -8.24 10.37 9.86
C GLU A 408 -8.12 9.07 9.03
N MET A 409 -8.17 9.15 7.69
CA MET A 409 -8.00 7.95 6.85
C MET A 409 -6.58 7.38 6.92
N VAL A 410 -5.57 8.19 7.25
CA VAL A 410 -4.20 7.72 7.45
C VAL A 410 -4.01 7.39 8.92
N ILE A 411 -4.04 6.09 9.25
CA ILE A 411 -4.06 5.63 10.65
C ILE A 411 -2.66 5.36 11.23
N GLY A 412 -1.63 5.37 10.39
CA GLY A 412 -0.25 5.23 10.81
C GLY A 412 0.72 5.27 9.63
N ARG A 413 1.97 5.64 9.89
CA ARG A 413 3.05 5.63 8.90
C ARG A 413 4.31 4.95 9.42
N PHE A 414 5.00 4.19 8.57
CA PHE A 414 6.35 3.72 8.86
C PHE A 414 7.36 4.16 7.79
N ILE A 415 8.54 4.55 8.25
CA ILE A 415 9.61 5.15 7.47
C ILE A 415 10.86 4.30 7.72
N ASN A 416 11.16 3.40 6.79
CA ASN A 416 12.24 2.44 6.90
C ASN A 416 13.47 2.91 6.11
N SER A 417 14.66 2.83 6.72
CA SER A 417 15.95 3.18 6.11
C SER A 417 15.97 4.59 5.49
N PHE A 418 15.46 5.57 6.23
CA PHE A 418 15.57 7.00 5.92
C PHE A 418 15.61 7.78 7.23
N SER A 419 16.53 8.72 7.38
CA SER A 419 16.80 9.37 8.67
C SER A 419 15.83 10.49 9.03
N ILE A 420 15.03 11.02 8.10
CA ILE A 420 14.13 12.15 8.37
C ILE A 420 14.91 13.38 8.89
N GLU A 421 16.01 13.66 8.20
CA GLU A 421 16.88 14.80 8.47
C GLU A 421 17.22 15.52 7.16
N TYR A 422 17.67 16.78 7.27
CA TYR A 422 18.22 17.49 6.13
C TYR A 422 19.54 16.84 5.69
N CYS A 423 19.51 16.10 4.59
CA CYS A 423 20.63 15.36 4.02
C CYS A 423 20.67 15.54 2.50
N TYR A 424 21.56 14.79 1.83
CA TYR A 424 21.70 14.83 0.37
C TYR A 424 20.43 14.45 -0.41
N PHE A 425 19.48 13.76 0.22
CA PHE A 425 18.22 13.33 -0.40
C PHE A 425 17.12 14.37 -0.30
N THR A 426 17.33 15.39 0.53
CA THR A 426 16.37 16.45 0.83
C THR A 426 16.97 17.76 0.33
N PRO A 427 16.47 18.32 -0.78
CA PRO A 427 17.12 19.45 -1.45
C PRO A 427 17.20 20.72 -0.57
N GLU A 428 16.27 20.83 0.37
CA GLU A 428 16.07 21.93 1.32
C GLU A 428 15.86 21.39 2.73
N ARG A 429 15.99 22.25 3.75
CA ARG A 429 15.91 21.82 5.16
C ARG A 429 14.51 21.32 5.51
N GLU A 430 13.50 21.95 4.93
CA GLU A 430 12.07 21.65 5.08
C GLU A 430 11.74 20.27 4.50
N ALA A 431 12.48 19.83 3.47
CA ALA A 431 12.33 18.48 2.91
C ALA A 431 12.85 17.38 3.86
N GLY A 432 13.61 17.72 4.89
CA GLY A 432 14.05 16.83 5.97
C GLY A 432 13.07 16.76 7.15
N LEU A 433 11.83 17.21 6.98
CA LEU A 433 10.78 17.22 7.99
C LEU A 433 9.68 16.22 7.64
N ILE A 434 8.93 15.79 8.65
CA ILE A 434 7.64 15.12 8.46
C ILE A 434 6.66 16.11 7.84
N GLY A 435 6.09 15.73 6.70
CA GLY A 435 4.98 16.41 6.06
C GLY A 435 3.63 15.96 6.62
N GLY A 436 2.60 16.75 6.32
CA GLY A 436 1.22 16.40 6.59
C GLY A 436 0.80 16.54 8.06
N GLN A 437 0.05 15.56 8.54
CA GLN A 437 -0.49 15.44 9.89
C GLN A 437 0.58 14.97 10.89
N LEU A 438 0.66 15.59 12.08
CA LEU A 438 1.65 15.27 13.12
C LEU A 438 1.09 14.39 14.25
N ASP A 439 -0.22 14.17 14.24
CA ASP A 439 -0.98 13.30 15.13
C ASP A 439 -1.04 11.84 14.63
N VAL A 440 -0.70 11.60 13.35
CA VAL A 440 -0.59 10.25 12.78
C VAL A 440 0.61 9.51 13.41
N PRO A 441 0.38 8.34 14.05
CA PRO A 441 1.48 7.56 14.64
C PRO A 441 2.57 7.24 13.63
N THR A 442 3.81 7.58 13.97
CA THR A 442 4.94 7.48 13.05
C THR A 442 6.04 6.58 13.61
N LEU A 443 6.41 5.55 12.85
CA LEU A 443 7.51 4.64 13.14
C LEU A 443 8.70 4.92 12.22
N ASN A 444 9.89 5.18 12.75
CA ASN A 444 11.13 5.26 12.00
C ASN A 444 12.06 4.10 12.37
N ILE A 445 12.60 3.43 11.36
CA ILE A 445 13.49 2.27 11.51
C ILE A 445 14.76 2.55 10.71
N ILE A 446 15.93 2.48 11.33
CA ILE A 446 17.20 2.74 10.64
C ILE A 446 18.36 2.01 11.31
N GLY A 447 19.30 1.53 10.51
CA GLY A 447 20.50 0.86 10.99
C GLY A 447 21.64 1.82 11.31
N THR A 448 22.46 1.50 12.31
CA THR A 448 23.63 2.32 12.67
C THR A 448 24.73 2.33 11.60
N LYS A 449 24.75 1.31 10.73
CA LYS A 449 25.67 1.17 9.58
C LYS A 449 24.95 1.37 8.25
N ASP A 450 23.81 2.08 8.23
CA ASP A 450 23.15 2.46 6.98
C ASP A 450 24.09 3.30 6.11
N GLN A 451 24.45 2.76 4.95
CA GLN A 451 25.46 3.31 4.06
C GLN A 451 25.01 4.59 3.33
N TYR A 452 23.73 4.93 3.40
CA TYR A 452 23.16 6.09 2.72
C TYR A 452 22.77 7.18 3.71
N PHE A 453 22.06 6.81 4.78
CA PHE A 453 21.44 7.76 5.72
C PHE A 453 21.97 7.66 7.14
N GLY A 454 22.85 6.69 7.44
CA GLY A 454 23.42 6.50 8.77
C GLY A 454 24.29 7.67 9.23
N PRO A 455 24.59 7.75 10.54
CA PRO A 455 25.39 8.85 11.09
C PRO A 455 26.90 8.71 10.80
N VAL A 456 27.34 7.51 10.43
CA VAL A 456 28.76 7.13 10.28
C VAL A 456 28.98 6.55 8.89
N GLU A 457 30.04 7.03 8.20
CA GLU A 457 30.49 6.52 6.90
C GLU A 457 29.43 6.43 5.78
N SER A 458 28.34 7.20 5.89
CA SER A 458 27.26 7.20 4.91
C SER A 458 27.42 8.26 3.82
N VAL A 459 26.70 8.11 2.70
CA VAL A 459 26.60 9.14 1.66
C VAL A 459 26.11 10.46 2.25
N ALA A 460 25.08 10.45 3.09
CA ALA A 460 24.57 11.64 3.77
C ALA A 460 25.63 12.34 4.59
N LYS A 461 26.40 11.60 5.39
CA LYS A 461 27.47 12.18 6.21
C LYS A 461 28.59 12.75 5.35
N VAL A 462 29.04 12.03 4.33
CA VAL A 462 30.11 12.47 3.42
C VAL A 462 29.71 13.76 2.68
N VAL A 463 28.48 13.83 2.18
CA VAL A 463 27.97 15.03 1.50
C VAL A 463 27.84 16.20 2.48
N ALA A 464 27.30 15.99 3.68
CA ALA A 464 27.05 17.06 4.63
C ALA A 464 28.33 17.72 5.21
N VAL A 465 29.41 16.95 5.40
CA VAL A 465 30.67 17.50 5.94
C VAL A 465 31.54 18.18 4.88
N ASN A 466 31.24 18.01 3.60
CA ASN A 466 31.99 18.67 2.53
C ASN A 466 31.68 20.18 2.50
N GLY A 467 32.63 21.00 2.95
CA GLY A 467 32.45 22.46 3.04
C GLY A 467 32.53 23.22 1.71
N VAL A 468 32.75 22.56 0.57
CA VAL A 468 32.91 23.22 -0.74
C VAL A 468 31.65 23.11 -1.57
N THR A 469 31.15 21.89 -1.79
CA THR A 469 29.96 21.62 -2.62
C THR A 469 28.88 20.83 -1.89
N GLY A 470 29.17 20.40 -0.66
CA GLY A 470 28.26 19.65 0.18
C GLY A 470 27.10 20.46 0.73
N TYR A 471 26.05 19.76 1.13
CA TYR A 471 24.88 20.30 1.80
C TYR A 471 24.24 19.24 2.70
N GLY A 472 23.30 19.64 3.54
CA GLY A 472 22.74 18.82 4.61
C GLY A 472 23.12 19.35 5.99
N ASP A 473 22.60 18.71 7.03
CA ASP A 473 22.96 18.99 8.41
C ASP A 473 24.35 18.43 8.73
N LYS A 474 25.23 19.24 9.30
CA LYS A 474 26.57 18.76 9.70
C LYS A 474 26.50 17.80 10.90
N ASN A 475 25.43 17.91 11.68
CA ASN A 475 25.17 17.19 12.92
C ASN A 475 24.14 16.07 12.74
N LEU A 476 24.11 15.41 11.57
CA LEU A 476 23.28 14.23 11.32
C LEU A 476 23.43 13.21 12.43
N THR A 477 22.29 12.82 13.00
CA THR A 477 22.15 11.72 13.95
C THR A 477 21.83 10.40 13.26
N GLY A 478 21.45 10.46 11.99
CA GLY A 478 21.12 9.29 11.18
C GLY A 478 19.81 8.62 11.62
N ASN A 479 18.90 9.36 12.25
CA ASN A 479 17.57 8.89 12.64
C ASN A 479 16.60 10.06 12.89
N GLY A 480 15.31 9.76 12.95
CA GLY A 480 14.26 10.77 12.98
C GLY A 480 13.96 11.38 14.36
N TYR A 481 14.58 10.92 15.45
CA TYR A 481 14.10 11.24 16.81
C TYR A 481 14.08 12.75 17.08
N LYS A 482 15.20 13.44 16.81
CA LYS A 482 15.28 14.91 17.01
C LYS A 482 14.28 15.66 16.14
N THR A 483 14.05 15.19 14.91
CA THR A 483 13.06 15.81 14.02
C THR A 483 11.65 15.62 14.54
N MET A 484 11.29 14.40 14.97
CA MET A 484 9.97 14.10 15.51
C MET A 484 9.66 14.90 16.79
N VAL A 485 10.61 14.96 17.73
CA VAL A 485 10.48 15.76 18.95
C VAL A 485 10.35 17.24 18.63
N ARG A 486 11.24 17.79 17.77
CA ARG A 486 11.22 19.20 17.38
C ARG A 486 9.92 19.62 16.70
N GLN A 487 9.34 18.76 15.86
CA GLN A 487 8.06 19.02 15.21
C GLN A 487 6.86 18.82 16.13
N GLY A 488 7.04 18.20 17.30
CA GLY A 488 5.97 17.93 18.24
C GLY A 488 4.97 16.90 17.71
N LEU A 489 5.46 15.74 17.26
CA LEU A 489 4.60 14.60 16.93
C LEU A 489 3.88 14.09 18.19
N ASP A 490 2.61 13.73 18.05
CA ASP A 490 1.82 13.20 19.17
C ASP A 490 2.27 11.79 19.54
N ILE A 491 2.56 10.97 18.52
CA ILE A 491 2.96 9.57 18.68
C ILE A 491 4.11 9.27 17.71
N GLY A 492 5.29 8.99 18.26
CA GLY A 492 6.49 8.65 17.51
C GLY A 492 7.27 7.50 18.14
N LEU A 493 7.75 6.58 17.31
CA LEU A 493 8.74 5.58 17.70
C LEU A 493 9.92 5.59 16.73
N VAL A 494 11.14 5.63 17.26
CA VAL A 494 12.38 5.51 16.49
C VAL A 494 13.15 4.30 16.96
N CYS A 495 13.38 3.32 16.08
CA CYS A 495 14.20 2.15 16.33
C CYS A 495 15.54 2.28 15.59
N VAL A 496 16.63 2.33 16.35
CA VAL A 496 18.00 2.38 15.83
C VAL A 496 18.64 1.01 15.99
N LEU A 497 18.94 0.34 14.87
CA LEU A 497 19.38 -1.06 14.84
C LEU A 497 20.90 -1.17 14.85
N GLU A 498 21.47 -1.78 15.88
CA GLU A 498 22.91 -2.00 16.01
C GLU A 498 23.45 -2.86 14.87
N ASP A 499 24.52 -2.42 14.20
CA ASP A 499 25.08 -3.05 13.00
C ASP A 499 24.11 -3.16 11.82
N GLY A 500 22.89 -2.64 11.94
CA GLY A 500 21.91 -2.63 10.86
C GLY A 500 22.44 -1.87 9.65
N VAL A 501 22.30 -2.45 8.47
CA VAL A 501 22.63 -1.84 7.18
C VAL A 501 21.40 -1.18 6.56
N HIS A 502 21.53 -0.61 5.36
CA HIS A 502 20.40 -0.01 4.65
C HIS A 502 19.22 -0.97 4.39
N SER A 503 19.53 -2.26 4.32
CA SER A 503 18.57 -3.37 4.22
C SER A 503 18.44 -4.07 5.58
N PRO A 504 17.57 -3.58 6.49
CA PRO A 504 17.49 -4.12 7.85
C PRO A 504 16.94 -5.54 7.89
N CYS A 505 16.27 -6.05 6.85
CA CYS A 505 15.83 -7.45 6.84
C CYS A 505 17.03 -8.41 6.84
N GLU A 506 18.19 -8.04 6.27
CA GLU A 506 19.36 -8.92 6.33
C GLU A 506 19.92 -9.09 7.75
N THR A 507 19.65 -8.13 8.65
CA THR A 507 20.30 -8.05 9.98
C THR A 507 19.33 -8.18 11.15
N HIS A 508 18.04 -7.89 10.94
CA HIS A 508 17.03 -7.75 11.99
C HIS A 508 15.63 -8.28 11.56
N ASP A 509 15.54 -9.20 10.59
CA ASP A 509 14.26 -9.70 10.04
C ASP A 509 13.26 -10.13 11.13
N ASN A 510 13.73 -10.95 12.08
CA ASN A 510 12.88 -11.48 13.15
C ASN A 510 12.39 -10.38 14.10
N PHE A 511 13.21 -9.36 14.38
CA PHE A 511 12.80 -8.18 15.13
C PHE A 511 11.73 -7.36 14.38
N LEU A 512 11.94 -7.13 13.08
CA LEU A 512 10.99 -6.38 12.24
C LEU A 512 9.61 -7.04 12.21
N ARG A 513 9.54 -8.37 12.19
CA ARG A 513 8.27 -9.12 12.26
C ARG A 513 7.47 -8.76 13.50
N GLN A 514 8.12 -8.76 14.65
CA GLN A 514 7.45 -8.46 15.91
C GLN A 514 7.12 -6.97 16.04
N LEU A 515 8.01 -6.10 15.57
CA LEU A 515 7.80 -4.66 15.53
C LEU A 515 6.58 -4.32 14.67
N PHE A 516 6.49 -4.84 13.45
CA PHE A 516 5.36 -4.60 12.56
C PHE A 516 4.07 -5.20 13.12
N ASN A 517 4.09 -6.41 13.68
CA ASN A 517 2.89 -6.97 14.29
C ASN A 517 2.38 -6.08 15.45
N THR A 518 3.28 -5.51 16.25
CA THR A 518 2.90 -4.55 17.31
C THR A 518 2.40 -3.23 16.72
N PHE A 519 3.09 -2.68 15.72
CA PHE A 519 2.70 -1.43 15.06
C PHE A 519 1.31 -1.51 14.44
N PHE A 520 0.99 -2.59 13.72
CA PHE A 520 -0.31 -2.74 13.07
C PHE A 520 -1.44 -3.18 14.01
N SER A 521 -1.14 -3.67 15.21
CA SER A 521 -2.16 -4.04 16.21
C SER A 521 -2.39 -2.95 17.26
N ARG A 522 -1.37 -2.15 17.57
CA ARG A 522 -1.37 -1.15 18.64
C ARG A 522 -0.76 0.17 18.18
N THR A 523 -1.19 0.64 17.02
CA THR A 523 -0.61 1.82 16.35
C THR A 523 -0.57 3.06 17.24
N GLY A 524 -1.65 3.34 17.99
CA GLY A 524 -1.72 4.48 18.91
C GLY A 524 -0.82 4.39 20.15
N SER A 525 -0.32 3.20 20.49
CA SER A 525 0.57 2.95 21.64
C SER A 525 1.97 2.54 21.20
N ILE A 526 2.33 2.73 19.93
CA ILE A 526 3.62 2.24 19.42
C ILE A 526 4.83 2.85 20.16
N TRP A 527 4.71 4.09 20.63
CA TRP A 527 5.74 4.77 21.41
C TRP A 527 6.07 4.05 22.74
N GLU A 528 5.16 3.21 23.25
CA GLU A 528 5.32 2.40 24.47
C GLU A 528 5.92 1.01 24.18
N LEU A 529 6.48 0.75 22.98
CA LEU A 529 6.91 -0.60 22.57
C LEU A 529 7.72 -1.34 23.64
N HIS A 530 8.69 -0.65 24.27
CA HIS A 530 9.50 -1.21 25.34
C HIS A 530 8.67 -1.68 26.55
N MET A 531 7.61 -0.96 26.94
CA MET A 531 6.69 -1.38 28.01
C MET A 531 5.78 -2.51 27.55
N ILE A 532 5.30 -2.47 26.31
CA ILE A 532 4.47 -3.55 25.74
C ILE A 532 5.26 -4.86 25.74
N TRP A 533 6.54 -4.81 25.40
CA TRP A 533 7.42 -5.98 25.29
C TRP A 533 8.00 -6.43 26.63
N GLN A 534 7.94 -5.64 27.70
CA GLN A 534 8.36 -6.05 29.05
C GLN A 534 7.61 -7.27 29.58
N ALA A 535 6.40 -7.55 29.08
CA ALA A 535 5.63 -8.73 29.46
C ALA A 535 6.27 -10.05 28.99
N ASP A 536 7.15 -10.00 27.99
CA ASP A 536 7.87 -11.16 27.46
C ASP A 536 9.39 -10.91 27.59
N PRO A 537 10.12 -11.64 28.45
CA PRO A 537 11.55 -11.45 28.65
C PRO A 537 12.39 -11.57 27.37
N THR A 538 11.96 -12.40 26.42
CA THR A 538 12.66 -12.57 25.13
C THR A 538 12.54 -11.30 24.30
N MET A 539 11.35 -10.70 24.28
CA MET A 539 11.05 -9.46 23.55
C MET A 539 11.64 -8.24 24.23
N ALA A 540 11.55 -8.17 25.55
CA ALA A 540 12.15 -7.10 26.37
C ALA A 540 13.66 -6.98 26.12
N ALA A 541 14.35 -8.11 25.96
CA ALA A 541 15.79 -8.15 25.67
C ALA A 541 16.17 -7.68 24.25
N LEU A 542 15.20 -7.42 23.36
CA LEU A 542 15.46 -6.92 22.00
C LEU A 542 15.53 -5.39 21.93
N VAL A 543 15.17 -4.67 22.99
CA VAL A 543 15.07 -3.21 22.94
C VAL A 543 15.62 -2.57 24.21
N GLU A 544 16.30 -1.44 24.03
CA GLU A 544 16.82 -0.61 25.10
C GLU A 544 16.27 0.80 24.94
N LEU A 545 15.66 1.34 26.00
CA LEU A 545 15.14 2.71 25.99
C LEU A 545 16.30 3.71 26.02
N VAL A 546 16.41 4.54 24.99
CA VAL A 546 17.44 5.59 24.90
C VAL A 546 16.89 6.94 25.36
N ALA A 547 15.72 7.33 24.85
CA ALA A 547 15.12 8.61 25.15
C ALA A 547 13.60 8.54 24.99
N THR A 548 12.87 9.34 25.77
CA THR A 548 11.41 9.49 25.65
C THR A 548 10.99 10.90 26.10
N THR A 549 9.96 11.45 25.48
CA THR A 549 9.34 12.73 25.90
C THR A 549 8.24 12.55 26.95
N ALA A 550 7.79 11.31 27.20
CA ALA A 550 6.67 11.05 28.13
C ALA A 550 6.97 11.39 29.61
N SER A 551 8.24 11.58 29.97
CA SER A 551 8.67 11.85 31.34
C SER A 551 8.78 13.34 31.65
N GLY A 552 7.64 14.03 31.78
CA GLY A 552 7.50 15.24 32.60
C GLY A 552 8.25 16.52 32.16
N ASP A 553 8.67 16.62 30.90
CA ASP A 553 9.41 17.79 30.36
C ASP A 553 8.50 18.96 29.93
N GLY A 554 7.20 18.90 30.24
CA GLY A 554 6.21 19.89 29.83
C GLY A 554 5.68 19.70 28.41
N THR A 555 6.01 18.61 27.72
CA THR A 555 5.42 18.25 26.42
C THR A 555 4.11 17.46 26.57
N GLU A 556 3.12 18.05 27.25
CA GLU A 556 1.81 17.41 27.41
C GLU A 556 1.23 16.98 26.05
N GLY A 557 0.97 15.67 25.91
CA GLY A 557 0.37 15.08 24.70
C GLY A 557 1.35 14.67 23.59
N LYS A 558 2.67 14.87 23.75
CA LYS A 558 3.68 14.47 22.76
C LYS A 558 4.49 13.28 23.25
N ASN A 559 4.29 12.13 22.61
CA ASN A 559 4.89 10.86 23.02
C ASN A 559 5.82 10.33 21.93
N VAL A 560 7.09 10.71 21.99
CA VAL A 560 8.13 10.24 21.07
C VAL A 560 9.18 9.46 21.85
N THR A 561 9.39 8.20 21.46
CA THR A 561 10.36 7.30 22.08
C THR A 561 11.44 6.90 21.09
N GLN A 562 12.70 6.89 21.53
CA GLN A 562 13.82 6.29 20.83
C GLN A 562 14.26 5.01 21.54
N LEU A 563 14.34 3.93 20.78
CA LEU A 563 14.87 2.65 21.22
C LEU A 563 16.14 2.31 20.44
N PHE A 564 17.12 1.79 21.16
CA PHE A 564 18.25 1.08 20.58
C PHE A 564 17.91 -0.41 20.52
N VAL A 565 18.22 -1.04 19.41
CA VAL A 565 17.95 -2.47 19.17
C VAL A 565 19.31 -3.13 19.06
N PRO A 566 19.76 -3.89 20.09
CA PRO A 566 21.04 -4.56 20.05
C PRO A 566 21.12 -5.55 18.89
N LYS A 567 22.35 -5.92 18.51
CA LYS A 567 22.59 -6.91 17.47
C LYS A 567 21.86 -8.21 17.79
N MET A 568 21.18 -8.75 16.78
CA MET A 568 20.44 -10.01 16.94
C MET A 568 21.39 -11.13 17.38
N LYS A 569 21.00 -11.85 18.44
CA LYS A 569 21.77 -12.96 19.02
C LYS A 569 21.44 -14.31 18.37
N PHE A 570 20.76 -14.29 17.24
CA PHE A 570 20.24 -15.46 16.55
C PHE A 570 20.21 -15.22 15.05
N PRO A 571 20.41 -16.28 14.24
CA PRO A 571 20.50 -16.16 12.79
C PRO A 571 19.23 -15.54 12.21
N ASN A 572 19.39 -14.58 11.31
CA ASN A 572 18.26 -13.94 10.64
C ASN A 572 17.64 -14.84 9.58
N HIS A 573 18.35 -15.82 9.03
CA HIS A 573 17.79 -16.76 8.06
C HIS A 573 16.89 -17.80 8.72
N MET A 574 17.05 -18.05 10.01
CA MET A 574 16.15 -18.90 10.80
C MET A 574 14.87 -18.15 11.18
N THR A 575 13.75 -18.86 11.20
CA THR A 575 12.50 -18.39 11.78
C THR A 575 12.60 -18.24 13.28
N LEU A 576 11.75 -17.39 13.86
CA LEU A 576 11.66 -17.26 15.32
C LEU A 576 11.29 -18.60 15.99
N ARG A 577 10.43 -19.40 15.36
CA ARG A 577 10.03 -20.72 15.87
C ARG A 577 11.20 -21.70 15.92
N GLU A 578 12.05 -21.72 14.89
CA GLU A 578 13.27 -22.53 14.88
C GLU A 578 14.25 -22.06 15.97
N VAL A 579 14.43 -20.75 16.12
CA VAL A 579 15.26 -20.17 17.18
C VAL A 579 14.74 -20.55 18.57
N GLU A 580 13.43 -20.48 18.79
CA GLU A 580 12.79 -20.89 20.05
C GLU A 580 12.95 -22.39 20.31
N LEU A 581 12.78 -23.23 19.28
CA LEU A 581 12.97 -24.67 19.38
C LEU A 581 14.42 -25.02 19.75
N LEU A 582 15.40 -24.44 19.08
CA LEU A 582 16.82 -24.68 19.35
C LEU A 582 17.23 -24.21 20.77
N ARG A 583 16.65 -23.10 21.24
CA ARG A 583 16.83 -22.64 22.63
C ARG A 583 16.26 -23.63 23.63
N ALA A 584 15.05 -24.13 23.37
CA ALA A 584 14.40 -25.12 24.23
C ALA A 584 15.18 -26.45 24.29
N LEU A 585 15.89 -26.79 23.22
CA LEU A 585 16.75 -27.97 23.14
C LEU A 585 18.17 -27.74 23.68
N HIS A 586 18.51 -26.52 24.13
CA HIS A 586 19.87 -26.13 24.53
C HIS A 586 20.95 -26.33 23.46
N HIS A 587 20.58 -26.23 22.17
CA HIS A 587 21.51 -26.34 21.04
C HIS A 587 22.22 -24.99 20.76
N THR A 588 22.93 -24.46 21.76
CA THR A 588 23.61 -23.17 21.66
C THR A 588 24.72 -23.17 20.59
N ASP A 589 25.35 -24.31 20.38
CA ASP A 589 26.47 -24.45 19.44
C ASP A 589 26.01 -24.37 17.98
N GLU A 590 24.84 -24.94 17.65
CA GLU A 590 24.25 -24.85 16.31
C GLU A 590 23.86 -23.41 15.97
N ILE A 591 23.26 -22.70 16.93
CA ILE A 591 22.94 -21.27 16.81
C ILE A 591 24.23 -20.46 16.60
N ALA A 592 25.27 -20.72 17.38
CA ALA A 592 26.55 -20.03 17.27
C ALA A 592 27.24 -20.28 15.92
N ALA A 593 27.21 -21.52 15.43
CA ALA A 593 27.75 -21.88 14.12
C ALA A 593 27.02 -21.16 12.99
N ALA A 594 25.69 -21.17 13.00
CA ALA A 594 24.88 -20.45 12.01
C ALA A 594 25.11 -18.93 12.06
N MET A 595 25.26 -18.35 13.26
CA MET A 595 25.61 -16.95 13.44
C MET A 595 26.96 -16.59 12.84
N GLU A 596 27.99 -17.45 12.99
CA GLU A 596 29.31 -17.18 12.43
C GLU A 596 29.31 -17.26 10.90
N VAL A 597 28.50 -18.17 10.32
CA VAL A 597 28.30 -18.24 8.87
C VAL A 597 27.65 -16.95 8.34
N GLU A 598 26.56 -16.50 8.97
CA GLU A 598 25.90 -15.25 8.58
C GLU A 598 26.82 -14.05 8.73
N LYS A 599 27.55 -13.95 9.84
CA LYS A 599 28.51 -12.89 10.11
C LYS A 599 29.61 -12.86 9.04
N THR A 600 30.18 -14.02 8.68
CA THR A 600 31.20 -14.12 7.62
C THR A 600 30.67 -13.62 6.28
N LEU A 601 29.42 -13.98 5.95
CA LEU A 601 28.75 -13.50 4.73
C LEU A 601 28.54 -11.98 4.77
N MET A 602 28.07 -11.43 5.89
CA MET A 602 27.88 -9.99 6.06
C MET A 602 29.19 -9.22 6.01
N ASP A 603 30.24 -9.70 6.67
CA ASP A 603 31.56 -9.08 6.68
C ASP A 603 32.15 -9.05 5.27
N THR A 604 31.95 -10.12 4.49
CA THR A 604 32.35 -10.18 3.08
C THR A 604 31.60 -9.13 2.26
N LYS A 605 30.27 -9.05 2.36
CA LYS A 605 29.47 -8.03 1.68
C LYS A 605 29.88 -6.61 2.08
N MET A 606 30.08 -6.35 3.37
CA MET A 606 30.48 -5.04 3.88
C MET A 606 31.87 -4.65 3.39
N LYS A 607 32.79 -5.60 3.29
CA LYS A 607 34.11 -5.38 2.69
C LYS A 607 33.99 -5.02 1.22
N GLU A 608 33.18 -5.73 0.43
CA GLU A 608 32.94 -5.42 -0.98
C GLU A 608 32.34 -4.02 -1.17
N ILE A 609 31.34 -3.65 -0.35
CA ILE A 609 30.73 -2.31 -0.36
C ILE A 609 31.77 -1.25 0.00
N LYS A 610 32.58 -1.49 1.04
CA LYS A 610 33.65 -0.56 1.44
C LYS A 610 34.68 -0.37 0.32
N GLU A 611 35.12 -1.45 -0.32
CA GLU A 611 36.03 -1.40 -1.47
C GLU A 611 35.43 -0.66 -2.67
N GLN A 612 34.12 -0.75 -2.88
CA GLN A 612 33.42 0.06 -3.89
C GLN A 612 33.40 1.56 -3.52
N LEU A 613 33.10 1.89 -2.25
CA LEU A 613 33.11 3.27 -1.76
C LEU A 613 34.51 3.90 -1.78
N ASP A 614 35.54 3.15 -1.40
CA ASP A 614 36.92 3.64 -1.40
C ASP A 614 37.46 3.82 -2.82
N ARG A 615 37.10 2.94 -3.76
CA ARG A 615 37.40 3.14 -5.20
C ARG A 615 36.77 4.43 -5.71
N ALA A 616 35.49 4.68 -5.40
CA ALA A 616 34.82 5.92 -5.78
C ALA A 616 35.55 7.16 -5.23
N ARG A 617 35.93 7.13 -3.93
CA ARG A 617 36.72 8.19 -3.29
C ARG A 617 38.07 8.44 -3.98
N GLN A 618 38.80 7.39 -4.33
CA GLN A 618 40.11 7.50 -5.01
C GLN A 618 39.98 8.06 -6.43
N GLU A 619 38.98 7.60 -7.19
CA GLU A 619 38.65 8.14 -8.51
C GLU A 619 38.28 9.62 -8.43
N ALA A 620 37.47 10.01 -7.43
CA ALA A 620 37.11 11.41 -7.19
C ALA A 620 38.32 12.27 -6.82
N ALA A 621 39.23 11.78 -5.97
CA ALA A 621 40.48 12.46 -5.63
C ALA A 621 41.40 12.64 -6.86
N THR A 622 41.46 11.63 -7.73
CA THR A 622 42.26 11.66 -8.97
C THR A 622 41.66 12.62 -10.00
N GLN A 623 40.33 12.64 -10.14
CA GLN A 623 39.62 13.62 -10.96
C GLN A 623 39.81 15.05 -10.45
N ARG A 624 39.84 15.26 -9.13
CA ARG A 624 40.15 16.57 -8.51
C ARG A 624 41.52 17.10 -8.95
N ASN A 625 42.54 16.24 -8.97
CA ASN A 625 43.89 16.62 -9.44
C ASN A 625 43.94 16.92 -10.94
N ARG A 626 43.09 16.27 -11.75
CA ARG A 626 42.95 16.58 -13.18
C ARG A 626 42.16 17.88 -13.43
N HIS A 627 41.12 18.14 -12.65
CA HIS A 627 40.28 19.35 -12.80
C HIS A 627 40.97 20.62 -12.31
N ILE A 628 41.85 20.52 -11.29
CA ILE A 628 42.74 21.64 -10.90
C ILE A 628 43.71 22.00 -12.04
N LYS A 629 44.10 21.03 -12.90
CA LYS A 629 44.91 21.29 -14.11
C LYS A 629 44.10 21.78 -15.33
N LEU A 630 42.78 21.63 -15.34
CA LEU A 630 41.91 21.93 -16.49
C LEU A 630 41.08 23.22 -16.36
N LYS A 631 41.39 24.09 -15.40
CA LYS A 631 40.93 25.48 -15.41
C LYS A 631 41.61 26.28 -16.55
N SER A 632 41.30 25.94 -17.82
CA SER A 632 41.57 26.81 -18.97
C SER A 632 40.61 26.66 -20.16
N THR A 633 39.57 25.82 -20.13
CA THR A 633 38.64 25.71 -21.26
C THR A 633 37.16 25.83 -20.86
N LYS A 634 36.50 26.77 -21.56
CA LYS A 634 35.13 27.26 -21.36
C LYS A 634 34.06 26.18 -21.57
N TYR A 635 33.08 26.20 -20.66
CA TYR A 635 31.67 25.81 -20.75
C TYR A 635 31.17 25.11 -22.02
N TYR A 636 30.92 23.80 -21.92
CA TYR A 636 30.23 23.00 -22.94
C TYR A 636 28.71 22.84 -22.69
N TYR A 637 28.22 23.08 -21.46
CA TYR A 637 26.83 22.77 -21.07
C TYR A 637 25.80 23.91 -21.20
N ALA A 638 26.20 25.12 -21.61
CA ALA A 638 25.24 26.22 -21.81
C ALA A 638 24.38 26.04 -23.07
N ARG A 639 24.83 25.23 -24.05
CA ARG A 639 24.14 25.04 -25.33
C ARG A 639 22.95 24.09 -25.25
N ASP A 640 22.99 23.09 -24.36
CA ASP A 640 21.91 22.11 -24.20
C ASP A 640 20.70 22.64 -23.41
N LYS A 641 20.90 23.56 -22.46
CA LYS A 641 19.78 24.21 -21.75
C LYS A 641 18.87 25.01 -22.70
N LEU A 642 19.42 25.61 -23.75
CA LEU A 642 18.65 26.31 -24.79
C LEU A 642 17.89 25.33 -25.71
N ALA A 643 18.50 24.20 -26.06
CA ALA A 643 17.87 23.18 -26.90
C ALA A 643 16.68 22.48 -26.20
N ILE A 644 16.81 22.21 -24.89
CA ILE A 644 15.75 21.58 -24.09
C ILE A 644 14.58 22.55 -23.85
N LYS A 645 14.88 23.83 -23.56
CA LYS A 645 13.84 24.86 -23.36
C LYS A 645 13.01 25.10 -24.63
N CYS A 646 13.64 25.08 -25.81
CA CYS A 646 12.93 25.20 -27.10
C CYS A 646 12.03 23.99 -27.40
N LYS A 647 12.46 22.76 -27.09
CA LYS A 647 11.63 21.57 -27.32
C LYS A 647 10.42 21.50 -26.39
N TRP A 648 10.57 21.93 -25.13
CA TRP A 648 9.47 21.98 -24.17
C TRP A 648 8.41 23.03 -24.55
N ILE A 649 8.83 24.24 -24.95
CA ILE A 649 7.90 25.29 -25.43
C ILE A 649 7.16 24.83 -26.70
N GLN A 650 7.83 24.17 -27.64
CA GLN A 650 7.20 23.62 -28.84
C GLN A 650 6.22 22.49 -28.53
N TRP A 651 6.43 21.72 -27.46
CA TRP A 651 5.51 20.67 -27.03
C TRP A 651 4.24 21.27 -26.41
N VAL A 652 4.38 22.26 -25.52
CA VAL A 652 3.25 22.98 -24.91
C VAL A 652 2.39 23.67 -25.98
N GLN A 653 3.00 24.38 -26.92
CA GLN A 653 2.29 25.08 -28.02
C GLN A 653 1.55 24.17 -29.00
N ARG A 654 1.85 22.86 -29.03
CA ARG A 654 1.12 21.90 -29.89
C ARG A 654 -0.06 21.24 -29.19
N HIS A 655 -0.14 21.34 -27.86
CA HIS A 655 -1.12 20.61 -27.04
C HIS A 655 -2.00 21.53 -26.18
N THR A 656 -1.79 22.84 -26.28
CA THR A 656 -2.75 23.91 -25.94
C THR A 656 -3.26 24.52 -27.22
#